data_AF-A0A7C4NBY5-F1
#
_entry.id   AF-A0A7C4NBY5-F1
#
_cell.length_a   1.000
_cell.length_b   1.000
_cell.length_c   1.000
_cell.angle_alpha   90.00
_cell.angle_beta   90.00
_cell.angle_gamma   90.00
#
_symmetry.space_group_name_H-M   'P 1'
#
loop_
_entity.id
_entity.type
_entity.pdbx_description
1 polymer ?
#
loop_
_entity_poly.entity_id
_entity_poly.type
_entity_poly.pdbx_seq_one_letter_code
_entity_poly.pdbx_strand_id
1 'polypeptide(L)'
;MSTWIKLKPKKALSALDLKALVKEIEQLVVGGVILNIYVIENLLMLKVRCNDGITRIFMAKPPHWISLSIYDVEKPLQPTALCKLLRKLVRGLRITSLEQIGFDRIVKMRVEGKRGSYEIIFELVREGNVIVCSPDMTILAAYREVEYKDRVLKRGVKYQPPPNLVLSLSRERAIEAIKKNRSKAFHVAQTLVGSPELAYEVLARSSIDPETDASPPEIIEKVIEKANELFNLPEVFKPSVVYVDCKPFSVVPLDFVIYGECQKRAYNHFYEAVSDFFIEEVRKSLLRREEVERERARIESSIKDVKKAIVELENRIEKMAKVIELMNRKAEEFQRLLDAFRDSWTKGERTPSFIPSIEGVRVVQINRRDKTVKIEIEGLELSLKPSESLMANISNMYDELKGLKRKLESSRRALAELESKLTTLTEKEKETIREAERKIRRRREPRYWYEKYLWFRSSDGFLVVAGRDSTQNEVLVRKYLRDEDLFFHADIVGGAAVIVKSEGREVPQTTIEEVAQYSACYSKAWKAGFGSIDVYWVYGKQVSKTPPSGEYLPKGSFMIRGSKNFLRGVELKVAVGLMSLNGDVIVVSGPPSAIAKQSIAYVVLTPSGEERGRLASRIAKIFNEELKSMSLGGEVRVEDVLKVLPPGSAKIVEERSLRSYEEK
;
A
#
# COMPACT_ATOMS: atom_id res chain seq x y z
N MET A 1 -27.57 -2.46 -4.58
CA MET A 1 -27.72 -1.18 -3.85
C MET A 1 -29.13 -0.68 -4.06
N SER A 2 -29.82 -0.32 -2.99
CA SER A 2 -31.13 0.35 -3.04
C SER A 2 -31.04 1.59 -3.93
N THR A 3 -32.05 1.84 -4.76
CA THR A 3 -32.12 2.91 -5.79
C THR A 3 -31.92 4.33 -5.25
N TRP A 4 -31.86 4.52 -3.93
CA TRP A 4 -31.71 5.78 -3.22
C TRP A 4 -30.32 6.03 -2.61
N ILE A 5 -29.40 5.06 -2.65
CA ILE A 5 -28.06 5.19 -2.03
C ILE A 5 -27.07 5.84 -2.99
N LYS A 6 -26.72 7.11 -2.75
CA LYS A 6 -25.72 7.86 -3.54
C LYS A 6 -24.34 7.83 -2.88
N LEU A 7 -23.76 6.63 -2.74
CA LEU A 7 -22.42 6.47 -2.15
C LEU A 7 -21.33 6.44 -3.22
N LYS A 8 -20.17 7.01 -2.88
CA LYS A 8 -18.92 6.85 -3.62
C LYS A 8 -18.07 5.78 -2.93
N PRO A 9 -17.12 5.13 -3.64
CA PRO A 9 -16.18 4.22 -3.01
C PRO A 9 -15.45 4.89 -1.84
N LYS A 10 -15.33 4.15 -0.72
CA LYS A 10 -14.67 4.63 0.49
C LYS A 10 -13.21 4.95 0.19
N LYS A 11 -12.81 6.18 0.50
CA LYS A 11 -11.41 6.65 0.39
C LYS A 11 -10.75 6.90 1.75
N ALA A 12 -11.55 7.01 2.80
CA ALA A 12 -11.07 7.31 4.14
C ALA A 12 -11.95 6.60 5.17
N LEU A 13 -11.37 6.23 6.30
CA LEU A 13 -12.11 5.70 7.43
C LEU A 13 -13.03 6.78 8.01
N SER A 14 -14.21 6.37 8.46
CA SER A 14 -15.13 7.18 9.25
C SER A 14 -14.71 7.20 10.73
N ALA A 15 -15.37 8.02 11.54
CA ALA A 15 -15.13 8.04 12.99
C ALA A 15 -15.50 6.72 13.67
N LEU A 16 -16.55 6.03 13.21
CA LEU A 16 -16.94 4.71 13.71
C LEU A 16 -15.90 3.65 13.35
N ASP A 17 -15.45 3.64 12.09
CA ASP A 17 -14.40 2.73 11.65
C ASP A 17 -13.15 2.91 12.50
N LEU A 18 -12.75 4.17 12.73
CA LEU A 18 -11.58 4.49 13.55
C LEU A 18 -11.75 4.03 15.00
N LYS A 19 -12.94 4.18 15.59
CA LYS A 19 -13.24 3.72 16.95
C LYS A 19 -13.05 2.21 17.08
N ALA A 20 -13.61 1.45 16.14
CA ALA A 20 -13.49 0.00 16.10
C ALA A 20 -12.03 -0.42 15.92
N LEU A 21 -11.34 0.21 14.98
CA LEU A 21 -9.96 -0.11 14.68
C LEU A 21 -9.00 0.21 15.84
N VAL A 22 -9.18 1.36 16.50
CA VAL A 22 -8.38 1.73 17.67
C VAL A 22 -8.60 0.73 18.81
N LYS A 23 -9.85 0.31 19.09
CA LYS A 23 -10.16 -0.70 20.10
C LYS A 23 -9.41 -2.03 19.87
N GLU A 24 -9.31 -2.49 18.64
CA GLU A 24 -8.52 -3.69 18.30
C GLU A 24 -7.01 -3.46 18.43
N ILE A 25 -6.50 -2.38 17.81
CA ILE A 25 -5.07 -2.12 17.73
C ILE A 25 -4.48 -1.87 19.11
N GLU A 26 -5.19 -1.15 19.98
CA GLU A 26 -4.79 -0.82 21.35
C GLU A 26 -4.38 -2.09 22.12
N GLN A 27 -5.23 -3.13 22.09
CA GLN A 27 -4.98 -4.40 22.77
C GLN A 27 -3.70 -5.10 22.29
N LEU A 28 -3.28 -4.85 21.05
CA LEU A 28 -2.12 -5.48 20.43
C LEU A 28 -0.82 -4.68 20.61
N VAL A 29 -0.89 -3.34 20.60
CA VAL A 29 0.31 -2.47 20.54
C VAL A 29 0.66 -1.81 21.85
N VAL A 30 -0.30 -1.62 22.77
CA VAL A 30 -0.03 -1.00 24.07
C VAL A 30 0.94 -1.87 24.89
N GLY A 31 1.89 -1.21 25.52
CA GLY A 31 3.05 -1.82 26.17
C GLY A 31 4.18 -2.23 25.21
N GLY A 32 3.94 -2.20 23.89
CA GLY A 32 4.95 -2.45 22.87
C GLY A 32 5.98 -1.33 22.72
N VAL A 33 7.15 -1.64 22.17
CA VAL A 33 8.27 -0.70 21.98
C VAL A 33 8.43 -0.36 20.50
N ILE A 34 8.51 0.94 20.17
CA ILE A 34 8.76 1.41 18.80
C ILE A 34 10.22 1.12 18.44
N LEU A 35 10.47 0.08 17.65
CA LEU A 35 11.81 -0.30 17.21
C LEU A 35 12.37 0.65 16.16
N ASN A 36 11.54 1.05 15.20
CA ASN A 36 11.95 1.95 14.14
C ASN A 36 10.76 2.68 13.51
N ILE A 37 11.04 3.79 12.84
CA ILE A 37 10.05 4.59 12.09
C ILE A 37 10.49 4.68 10.63
N TYR A 38 9.56 4.61 9.70
CA TYR A 38 9.79 4.83 8.27
C TYR A 38 8.72 5.78 7.74
N VAL A 39 9.10 6.60 6.75
CA VAL A 39 8.18 7.51 6.07
C VAL A 39 8.43 7.37 4.58
N ILE A 40 7.38 7.07 3.82
CA ILE A 40 7.38 7.05 2.35
C ILE A 40 6.27 7.99 1.92
N GLU A 41 6.62 9.09 1.25
CA GLU A 41 5.67 10.17 0.92
C GLU A 41 4.87 10.65 2.16
N ASN A 42 3.57 10.33 2.23
CA ASN A 42 2.66 10.61 3.35
C ASN A 42 2.27 9.35 4.16
N LEU A 43 2.88 8.20 3.87
CA LEU A 43 2.71 6.95 4.61
C LEU A 43 3.77 6.85 5.72
N LEU A 44 3.33 6.99 6.96
CA LEU A 44 4.14 6.74 8.15
C LEU A 44 4.00 5.28 8.58
N MET A 45 5.12 4.64 8.88
CA MET A 45 5.17 3.26 9.38
C MET A 45 5.97 3.18 10.69
N LEU A 46 5.36 2.67 11.74
CA LEU A 46 6.00 2.38 13.02
C LEU A 46 6.19 0.87 13.15
N LYS A 47 7.44 0.42 13.25
CA LYS A 47 7.78 -0.97 13.56
C LYS A 47 7.73 -1.14 15.07
N VAL A 48 6.72 -1.80 15.58
CA VAL A 48 6.46 -1.96 17.02
C VAL A 48 6.76 -3.39 17.44
N ARG A 49 7.54 -3.60 18.50
CA ARG A 49 7.68 -4.90 19.17
C ARG A 49 6.64 -4.99 20.26
N CYS A 50 5.64 -5.84 20.08
CA CYS A 50 4.56 -6.06 21.04
C CYS A 50 4.98 -7.02 22.16
N ASN A 51 4.20 -7.06 23.25
CA ASN A 51 4.49 -7.85 24.46
C ASN A 51 4.42 -9.37 24.25
N ASP A 52 3.62 -9.83 23.29
CA ASP A 52 3.56 -11.21 22.80
C ASP A 52 4.87 -11.66 22.10
N GLY A 53 5.76 -10.71 21.83
CA GLY A 53 7.02 -10.90 21.11
C GLY A 53 6.87 -10.78 19.60
N ILE A 54 5.66 -10.56 19.08
CA ILE A 54 5.40 -10.32 17.66
C ILE A 54 5.78 -8.87 17.35
N THR A 55 6.51 -8.67 16.24
CA THR A 55 6.66 -7.32 15.71
C THR A 55 5.44 -6.99 14.88
N ARG A 56 4.85 -5.81 14.98
CA ARG A 56 3.76 -5.35 14.10
C ARG A 56 4.16 -4.05 13.41
N ILE A 57 3.55 -3.76 12.26
CA ILE A 57 3.78 -2.52 11.52
C ILE A 57 2.50 -1.70 11.62
N PHE A 58 2.53 -0.64 12.41
CA PHE A 58 1.46 0.36 12.45
C PHE A 58 1.66 1.33 11.29
N MET A 59 0.67 1.45 10.42
CA MET A 59 0.66 2.34 9.26
C MET A 59 -0.32 3.48 9.47
N ALA A 60 0.07 4.68 9.07
CA ALA A 60 -0.80 5.85 9.04
C ALA A 60 -0.62 6.59 7.72
N LYS A 61 -1.71 6.81 7.00
CA LYS A 61 -1.77 7.62 5.77
C LYS A 61 -2.81 8.73 5.92
N PRO A 62 -2.50 9.83 6.63
CA PRO A 62 -3.40 10.97 6.75
C PRO A 62 -3.76 11.59 5.38
N PRO A 63 -4.98 12.12 5.20
CA PRO A 63 -6.13 12.09 6.12
C PRO A 63 -6.99 10.81 6.03
N HIS A 64 -6.51 9.75 5.40
CA HIS A 64 -7.35 8.66 4.93
C HIS A 64 -7.58 7.58 5.98
N TRP A 65 -6.50 6.98 6.50
CA TRP A 65 -6.61 5.81 7.38
C TRP A 65 -5.37 5.60 8.26
N ILE A 66 -5.56 4.81 9.31
CA ILE A 66 -4.51 4.12 10.06
C ILE A 66 -4.85 2.62 10.07
N SER A 67 -3.87 1.73 10.25
CA SER A 67 -4.12 0.30 10.50
C SER A 67 -2.85 -0.41 10.96
N LEU A 68 -2.98 -1.67 11.38
CA LEU A 68 -1.86 -2.62 11.40
C LEU A 68 -1.76 -3.28 10.03
N SER A 69 -0.55 -3.31 9.48
CA SER A 69 -0.30 -3.90 8.17
C SER A 69 -0.15 -5.41 8.28
N ILE A 70 -0.90 -6.12 7.43
CA ILE A 70 -0.65 -7.54 7.12
C ILE A 70 0.35 -7.71 5.97
N TYR A 71 1.00 -6.63 5.54
CA TYR A 71 2.01 -6.63 4.49
C TYR A 71 3.34 -6.07 5.00
N ASP A 72 4.44 -6.68 4.57
CA ASP A 72 5.78 -6.12 4.67
C ASP A 72 6.08 -5.30 3.42
N VAL A 73 6.35 -4.01 3.64
CA VAL A 73 6.72 -3.05 2.60
C VAL A 73 8.23 -2.83 2.64
N GLU A 74 8.89 -2.91 1.49
CA GLU A 74 10.32 -2.59 1.37
C GLU A 74 10.57 -1.14 1.82
N LYS A 75 11.56 -0.96 2.69
CA LYS A 75 11.82 0.33 3.36
C LYS A 75 12.80 1.15 2.51
N PRO A 76 12.64 2.49 2.48
CA PRO A 76 13.58 3.35 1.77
C PRO A 76 14.97 3.25 2.41
N LEU A 77 16.01 3.15 1.58
CA LEU A 77 17.42 3.09 2.01
C LEU A 77 17.83 4.36 2.78
N GLN A 78 17.33 5.52 2.35
CA GLN A 78 17.62 6.80 2.98
C GLN A 78 16.38 7.40 3.67
N PRO A 79 16.43 7.68 4.99
CA PRO A 79 15.32 8.30 5.70
C PRO A 79 15.23 9.80 5.40
N THR A 80 14.01 10.29 5.19
CA THR A 80 13.71 11.73 5.08
C THR A 80 14.07 12.51 6.35
N ALA A 81 14.20 13.83 6.26
CA ALA A 81 14.50 14.70 7.41
C ALA A 81 13.46 14.53 8.54
N LEU A 82 12.18 14.48 8.19
CA LEU A 82 11.10 14.20 9.14
C LEU A 82 11.26 12.81 9.78
N CYS A 83 11.55 11.78 9.00
CA CYS A 83 11.78 10.43 9.52
C CYS A 83 12.94 10.41 10.52
N LYS A 84 14.05 11.12 10.24
CA LYS A 84 15.18 11.28 11.17
C LYS A 84 14.74 11.98 12.47
N LEU A 85 13.94 13.04 12.38
CA LEU A 85 13.42 13.76 13.53
C LEU A 85 12.50 12.87 14.40
N LEU A 86 11.53 12.19 13.79
CA LEU A 86 10.65 11.24 14.49
C LEU A 86 11.46 10.13 15.17
N ARG A 87 12.47 9.57 14.50
CA ARG A 87 13.38 8.58 15.10
C ARG A 87 14.14 9.14 16.29
N LYS A 88 14.60 10.38 16.22
CA LYS A 88 15.29 11.05 17.35
C LYS A 88 14.36 11.15 18.56
N LEU A 89 13.10 11.52 18.34
CA LEU A 89 12.10 11.70 19.40
C LEU A 89 11.60 10.36 19.98
N VAL A 90 10.97 9.51 19.17
CA VAL A 90 10.12 8.41 19.68
C VAL A 90 10.70 6.99 19.56
N ARG A 91 11.84 6.80 18.89
CA ARG A 91 12.45 5.46 18.74
C ARG A 91 12.86 4.86 20.10
N GLY A 92 12.52 3.61 20.35
CA GLY A 92 12.82 2.90 21.59
C GLY A 92 11.91 3.29 22.76
N LEU A 93 10.93 4.17 22.56
CA LEU A 93 9.90 4.45 23.55
C LEU A 93 8.80 3.39 23.49
N ARG A 94 8.13 3.20 24.63
CA ARG A 94 7.02 2.28 24.83
C ARG A 94 5.70 3.00 24.58
N ILE A 95 4.80 2.39 23.85
CA ILE A 95 3.42 2.89 23.68
C ILE A 95 2.67 2.62 24.99
N THR A 96 2.13 3.65 25.63
CA THR A 96 1.40 3.52 26.91
C THR A 96 -0.10 3.67 26.74
N SER A 97 -0.56 4.39 25.72
CA SER A 97 -1.98 4.44 25.35
C SER A 97 -2.16 4.69 23.85
N LEU A 98 -3.33 4.31 23.35
CA LEU A 98 -3.79 4.62 22.00
C LEU A 98 -5.31 4.86 22.06
N GLU A 99 -5.74 6.09 21.84
CA GLU A 99 -7.15 6.47 21.97
C GLU A 99 -7.61 7.39 20.83
N GLN A 100 -8.88 7.27 20.47
CA GLN A 100 -9.55 8.25 19.61
C GLN A 100 -10.02 9.44 20.44
N ILE A 101 -9.83 10.65 19.93
CA ILE A 101 -10.35 11.86 20.58
C ILE A 101 -11.78 12.12 20.10
N GLY A 102 -12.74 11.97 21.03
CA GLY A 102 -14.16 12.21 20.76
C GLY A 102 -14.75 11.28 19.70
N PHE A 103 -15.66 11.81 18.89
CA PHE A 103 -16.28 11.16 17.74
C PHE A 103 -15.70 11.71 16.42
N ASP A 104 -14.45 12.19 16.47
CA ASP A 104 -13.72 12.72 15.34
C ASP A 104 -12.63 11.77 14.87
N ARG A 105 -12.10 12.02 13.67
CA ARG A 105 -11.05 11.19 13.08
C ARG A 105 -9.67 11.64 13.54
N ILE A 106 -9.45 11.66 14.85
CA ILE A 106 -8.18 12.04 15.48
C ILE A 106 -7.78 10.94 16.46
N VAL A 107 -6.56 10.44 16.33
CA VAL A 107 -6.01 9.43 17.24
C VAL A 107 -4.81 10.00 17.98
N LYS A 108 -4.76 9.78 19.28
CA LYS A 108 -3.65 10.16 20.15
C LYS A 108 -2.98 8.90 20.69
N MET A 109 -1.67 8.82 20.48
CA MET A 109 -0.82 7.74 20.96
C MET A 109 0.22 8.30 21.93
N ARG A 110 0.16 7.88 23.19
CA ARG A 110 1.17 8.26 24.18
C ARG A 110 2.34 7.31 24.13
N VAL A 111 3.55 7.85 24.15
CA VAL A 111 4.79 7.09 24.19
C VAL A 111 5.72 7.58 25.30
N GLU A 112 6.32 6.64 26.03
CA GLU A 112 7.13 6.95 27.21
C GLU A 112 8.41 6.11 27.28
N GLY A 113 9.43 6.65 27.92
CA GLY A 113 10.65 5.92 28.24
C GLY A 113 11.66 6.79 28.98
N LYS A 114 12.90 6.31 29.11
CA LYS A 114 13.97 7.02 29.84
C LYS A 114 14.28 8.43 29.32
N ARG A 115 13.90 8.73 28.08
CA ARG A 115 14.16 10.01 27.40
C ARG A 115 12.98 10.99 27.48
N GLY A 116 11.96 10.67 28.27
CA GLY A 116 10.75 11.48 28.43
C GLY A 116 9.50 10.81 27.86
N SER A 117 8.39 11.54 27.96
CA SER A 117 7.07 11.19 27.42
C SER A 117 6.69 12.14 26.30
N TYR A 118 5.96 11.63 25.31
CA TYR A 118 5.54 12.38 24.13
C TYR A 118 4.16 11.91 23.68
N GLU A 119 3.43 12.80 23.01
CA GLU A 119 2.11 12.53 22.43
C GLU A 119 2.24 12.55 20.90
N ILE A 120 1.85 11.46 20.23
CA ILE A 120 1.78 11.38 18.77
C ILE A 120 0.31 11.51 18.37
N ILE A 121 -0.02 12.56 17.62
CA ILE A 121 -1.37 12.88 17.20
C ILE A 121 -1.49 12.63 15.69
N PHE A 122 -2.42 11.78 15.32
CA PHE A 122 -2.78 11.47 13.93
C PHE A 122 -4.09 12.18 13.62
N GLU A 123 -4.03 13.26 12.84
CA GLU A 123 -5.22 13.94 12.34
C GLU A 123 -5.60 13.35 10.99
N LEU A 124 -6.74 12.63 10.95
CA LEU A 124 -7.33 12.08 9.72
C LEU A 124 -8.48 12.95 9.20
N VAL A 125 -8.38 14.26 9.41
CA VAL A 125 -9.35 15.27 9.01
C VAL A 125 -8.68 16.34 8.14
N ARG A 126 -9.48 17.06 7.35
CA ARG A 126 -8.99 18.07 6.39
C ARG A 126 -7.87 17.51 5.52
N GLU A 127 -6.70 18.16 5.48
CA GLU A 127 -5.55 17.74 4.70
C GLU A 127 -4.68 16.67 5.40
N GLY A 128 -4.99 16.33 6.65
CA GLY A 128 -4.32 15.31 7.45
C GLY A 128 -2.94 15.71 7.98
N ASN A 129 -2.58 15.21 9.16
CA ASN A 129 -1.26 15.49 9.76
C ASN A 129 -0.81 14.39 10.73
N VAL A 130 0.49 14.32 10.97
CA VAL A 130 1.08 13.57 12.09
C VAL A 130 1.90 14.55 12.90
N ILE A 131 1.59 14.70 14.17
CA ILE A 131 2.16 15.72 15.05
C ILE A 131 2.74 15.03 16.27
N VAL A 132 3.95 15.37 16.66
CA VAL A 132 4.57 14.90 17.91
C VAL A 132 4.68 16.09 18.85
N CYS A 133 4.07 15.95 20.02
CA CYS A 133 4.07 16.97 21.07
C CYS A 133 4.88 16.51 22.28
N SER A 134 5.36 17.48 23.04
CA SER A 134 5.89 17.31 24.39
C SER A 134 4.75 17.15 25.41
N PRO A 135 5.03 16.81 26.68
CA PRO A 135 4.00 16.58 27.69
C PRO A 135 3.08 17.77 27.96
N ASP A 136 3.56 18.99 27.74
CA ASP A 136 2.79 20.25 27.85
C ASP A 136 2.01 20.59 26.56
N MET A 137 1.93 19.63 25.63
CA MET A 137 1.32 19.74 24.30
C MET A 137 2.03 20.71 23.35
N THR A 138 3.29 21.10 23.61
CA THR A 138 4.07 21.90 22.65
C THR A 138 4.55 21.05 21.47
N ILE A 139 4.30 21.50 20.24
CA ILE A 139 4.63 20.78 19.01
C ILE A 139 6.15 20.72 18.83
N LEU A 140 6.70 19.51 18.79
CA LEU A 140 8.11 19.23 18.55
C LEU A 140 8.39 18.88 17.08
N ALA A 141 7.44 18.21 16.43
CA ALA A 141 7.50 17.85 15.03
C ALA A 141 6.10 17.79 14.43
N ALA A 142 5.95 18.15 13.16
CA ALA A 142 4.74 17.93 12.40
C ALA A 142 5.11 17.43 11.00
N TYR A 143 4.28 16.54 10.43
CA TYR A 143 4.41 16.11 9.04
C TYR A 143 4.25 17.29 8.10
N ARG A 144 3.29 18.17 8.40
CA ARG A 144 3.08 19.46 7.74
C ARG A 144 2.98 20.57 8.76
N GLU A 145 3.76 21.62 8.53
CA GLU A 145 3.64 22.87 9.28
C GLU A 145 2.66 23.78 8.52
N VAL A 146 1.55 24.15 9.16
CA VAL A 146 0.42 24.84 8.51
C VAL A 146 -0.13 25.91 9.45
N GLU A 147 -0.52 27.04 8.88
CA GLU A 147 -1.20 28.13 9.57
C GLU A 147 -2.61 28.26 8.98
N TYR A 148 -3.61 27.85 9.76
CA TYR A 148 -5.01 28.04 9.42
C TYR A 148 -5.52 29.33 10.06
N LYS A 149 -6.65 29.83 9.58
CA LYS A 149 -7.32 31.01 10.16
C LYS A 149 -7.58 30.87 11.67
N ASP A 150 -7.93 29.67 12.12
CA ASP A 150 -8.37 29.43 13.50
C ASP A 150 -7.31 28.74 14.38
N ARG A 151 -6.19 28.24 13.81
CA ARG A 151 -5.14 27.55 14.56
C ARG A 151 -3.80 27.48 13.83
N VAL A 152 -2.70 27.43 14.57
CA VAL A 152 -1.34 27.30 14.04
C VAL A 152 -0.73 25.96 14.42
N LEU A 153 -0.25 25.20 13.44
CA LEU A 153 0.47 23.94 13.62
C LEU A 153 1.92 24.13 13.18
N LYS A 154 2.76 24.69 14.06
CA LYS A 154 4.19 24.90 13.83
C LYS A 154 4.98 24.45 15.06
N ARG A 155 6.27 24.12 14.87
CA ARG A 155 7.13 23.74 15.99
C ARG A 155 7.25 24.88 16.99
N GLY A 156 7.26 24.53 18.29
CA GLY A 156 7.30 25.49 19.39
C GLY A 156 5.95 26.09 19.76
N VAL A 157 4.88 25.82 19.00
CA VAL A 157 3.51 26.25 19.31
C VAL A 157 2.79 25.16 20.09
N LYS A 158 1.92 25.53 21.04
CA LYS A 158 1.04 24.58 21.72
C LYS A 158 0.00 24.03 20.74
N TYR A 159 -0.13 22.71 20.69
CA TYR A 159 -1.09 22.03 19.84
C TYR A 159 -2.52 22.39 20.23
N GLN A 160 -3.33 22.67 19.22
CA GLN A 160 -4.76 22.88 19.34
C GLN A 160 -5.49 21.95 18.35
N PRO A 161 -6.50 21.18 18.80
CA PRO A 161 -7.32 20.38 17.92
C PRO A 161 -8.12 21.27 16.95
N PRO A 162 -8.70 20.70 15.87
CA PRO A 162 -9.56 21.45 14.96
C PRO A 162 -10.73 22.13 15.70
N PRO A 163 -11.15 23.35 15.30
CA PRO A 163 -12.04 24.23 16.08
C PRO A 163 -13.51 23.76 16.22
N ASN A 164 -13.86 22.54 15.79
CA ASN A 164 -15.21 21.97 15.91
C ASN A 164 -15.15 20.49 16.29
N LEU A 165 -14.34 20.18 17.30
CA LEU A 165 -14.17 18.81 17.77
C LEU A 165 -15.49 18.26 18.30
N VAL A 166 -15.93 17.13 17.76
CA VAL A 166 -17.11 16.42 18.19
C VAL A 166 -16.77 15.58 19.40
N LEU A 167 -17.17 16.02 20.59
CA LEU A 167 -16.97 15.27 21.82
C LEU A 167 -18.12 14.30 22.12
N SER A 168 -19.34 14.58 21.62
CA SER A 168 -20.52 13.74 21.81
C SER A 168 -21.49 13.84 20.64
N LEU A 169 -22.32 12.81 20.49
CA LEU A 169 -23.46 12.79 19.57
C LEU A 169 -24.68 13.36 20.32
N SER A 170 -24.83 14.69 20.27
CA SER A 170 -25.82 15.40 21.08
C SER A 170 -26.99 15.98 20.28
N ARG A 171 -28.09 16.27 20.99
CA ARG A 171 -29.30 16.88 20.42
C ARG A 171 -29.02 18.27 19.85
N GLU A 172 -28.15 19.04 20.49
CA GLU A 172 -27.78 20.39 20.05
C GLU A 172 -27.18 20.37 18.65
N ARG A 173 -26.35 19.37 18.32
CA ARG A 173 -25.74 19.22 16.98
C ARG A 173 -26.78 18.86 15.92
N ALA A 174 -27.72 17.98 16.25
CA ALA A 174 -28.81 17.64 15.33
C ALA A 174 -29.70 18.86 15.04
N ILE A 175 -30.00 19.66 16.07
CA ILE A 175 -30.75 20.92 15.94
C ILE A 175 -29.96 21.96 15.14
N GLU A 176 -28.64 22.05 15.31
CA GLU A 176 -27.77 22.95 14.54
C GLU A 176 -27.83 22.64 13.03
N ALA A 177 -27.95 21.36 12.66
CA ALA A 177 -28.12 20.94 11.26
C ALA A 177 -29.43 21.52 10.66
N ILE A 178 -30.53 21.43 11.41
CA ILE A 178 -31.84 21.95 11.00
C ILE A 178 -31.79 23.47 10.85
N LYS A 179 -31.17 24.18 11.79
CA LYS A 179 -30.98 25.64 11.75
C LYS A 179 -30.23 26.13 10.51
N LYS A 180 -29.42 25.29 9.87
CA LYS A 180 -28.69 25.60 8.62
C LYS A 180 -29.50 25.26 7.35
N ASN A 181 -30.83 25.22 7.43
CA ASN A 181 -31.75 24.89 6.33
C ASN A 181 -31.51 23.49 5.73
N ARG A 182 -31.15 22.52 6.57
CA ARG A 182 -30.91 21.13 6.17
C ARG A 182 -31.79 20.17 6.98
N SER A 183 -33.10 20.35 6.89
CA SER A 183 -34.07 19.60 7.71
C SER A 183 -34.25 18.14 7.29
N LYS A 184 -33.82 17.74 6.08
CA LYS A 184 -33.86 16.34 5.64
C LYS A 184 -33.06 15.43 6.59
N ALA A 185 -33.64 14.27 6.92
CA ALA A 185 -33.07 13.28 7.82
C ALA A 185 -31.63 12.89 7.45
N PHE A 186 -31.33 12.77 6.16
CA PHE A 186 -29.96 12.54 5.67
C PHE A 186 -28.96 13.56 6.19
N HIS A 187 -29.27 14.86 6.07
CA HIS A 187 -28.32 15.90 6.44
C HIS A 187 -28.18 16.03 7.96
N VAL A 188 -29.25 15.78 8.72
CA VAL A 188 -29.20 15.71 10.18
C VAL A 188 -28.29 14.56 10.61
N ALA A 189 -28.54 13.35 10.10
CA ALA A 189 -27.72 12.18 10.39
C ALA A 189 -26.26 12.41 9.97
N GLN A 190 -26.00 12.92 8.77
CA GLN A 190 -24.66 13.21 8.27
C GLN A 190 -23.93 14.25 9.14
N THR A 191 -24.62 15.28 9.63
CA THR A 191 -24.03 16.28 10.51
C THR A 191 -23.67 15.67 11.87
N LEU A 192 -24.51 14.77 12.37
CA LEU A 192 -24.31 14.07 13.63
C LEU A 192 -23.08 13.14 13.56
N VAL A 193 -23.04 12.22 12.60
CA VAL A 193 -22.03 11.15 12.52
C VAL A 193 -20.82 11.45 11.64
N GLY A 194 -20.87 12.53 10.85
CA GLY A 194 -19.74 13.02 10.05
C GLY A 194 -19.41 12.21 8.78
N SER A 195 -20.21 11.20 8.43
CA SER A 195 -20.00 10.35 7.24
C SER A 195 -21.30 10.10 6.49
N PRO A 196 -21.35 10.27 5.15
CA PRO A 196 -22.52 9.90 4.34
C PRO A 196 -22.91 8.42 4.49
N GLU A 197 -21.92 7.52 4.54
CA GLU A 197 -22.15 6.07 4.66
C GLU A 197 -22.78 5.71 6.00
N LEU A 198 -22.25 6.27 7.09
CA LEU A 198 -22.83 6.09 8.41
C LEU A 198 -24.21 6.74 8.53
N ALA A 199 -24.44 7.87 7.86
CA ALA A 199 -25.75 8.52 7.86
C ALA A 199 -26.82 7.62 7.25
N TYR A 200 -26.53 7.01 6.09
CA TYR A 200 -27.43 6.02 5.49
C TYR A 200 -27.61 4.80 6.39
N GLU A 201 -26.55 4.32 7.04
CA GLU A 201 -26.63 3.16 7.94
C GLU A 201 -27.50 3.44 9.18
N VAL A 202 -27.35 4.61 9.81
CA VAL A 202 -28.19 5.04 10.93
C VAL A 202 -29.65 5.10 10.49
N LEU A 203 -29.93 5.78 9.37
CA LEU A 203 -31.30 5.94 8.88
C LEU A 203 -31.95 4.62 8.49
N ALA A 204 -31.20 3.71 7.86
CA ALA A 204 -31.69 2.38 7.52
C ALA A 204 -32.04 1.57 8.78
N ARG A 205 -31.22 1.65 9.84
CA ARG A 205 -31.52 1.01 11.15
C ARG A 205 -32.66 1.67 11.90
N SER A 206 -32.87 2.98 11.71
CA SER A 206 -34.01 3.70 12.26
C SER A 206 -35.29 3.52 11.43
N SER A 207 -35.22 2.87 10.26
CA SER A 207 -36.32 2.77 9.29
C SER A 207 -36.87 4.14 8.86
N ILE A 208 -36.00 5.14 8.71
CA ILE A 208 -36.33 6.51 8.29
C ILE A 208 -35.83 6.72 6.86
N ASP A 209 -36.71 7.22 5.97
CA ASP A 209 -36.30 7.59 4.61
C ASP A 209 -35.38 8.84 4.64
N PRO A 210 -34.26 8.86 3.90
CA PRO A 210 -33.31 9.99 3.89
C PRO A 210 -33.92 11.35 3.52
N GLU A 211 -35.01 11.37 2.76
CA GLU A 211 -35.70 12.57 2.31
C GLU A 211 -36.77 13.04 3.30
N THR A 212 -37.04 12.27 4.37
CA THR A 212 -37.98 12.62 5.44
C THR A 212 -37.57 13.94 6.12
N ASP A 213 -38.54 14.80 6.43
CA ASP A 213 -38.28 15.98 7.25
C ASP A 213 -38.00 15.58 8.71
N ALA A 214 -36.83 15.93 9.22
CA ALA A 214 -36.39 15.61 10.58
C ALA A 214 -36.60 16.76 11.58
N SER A 215 -37.42 17.75 11.23
CA SER A 215 -37.89 18.78 12.18
C SER A 215 -38.62 18.21 13.41
N PRO A 216 -39.43 17.13 13.29
CA PRO A 216 -40.06 16.50 14.45
C PRO A 216 -39.01 15.96 15.46
N PRO A 217 -39.12 16.29 16.76
CA PRO A 217 -38.19 15.84 17.78
C PRO A 217 -38.04 14.32 17.86
N GLU A 218 -39.11 13.56 17.61
CA GLU A 218 -39.08 12.09 17.69
C GLU A 218 -38.12 11.47 16.65
N ILE A 219 -38.02 12.09 15.48
CA ILE A 219 -37.10 11.65 14.41
C ILE A 219 -35.66 11.91 14.83
N ILE A 220 -35.39 13.09 15.40
CA ILE A 220 -34.07 13.45 15.91
C ILE A 220 -33.61 12.49 17.00
N GLU A 221 -34.47 12.22 17.98
CA GLU A 221 -34.13 11.31 19.09
C GLU A 221 -33.87 9.88 18.60
N LYS A 222 -34.70 9.37 17.67
CA LYS A 222 -34.45 8.05 17.04
C LYS A 222 -33.13 7.97 16.28
N VAL A 223 -32.75 9.03 15.57
CA VAL A 223 -31.48 9.10 14.84
C VAL A 223 -30.30 9.13 15.83
N ILE A 224 -30.41 9.89 16.91
CA ILE A 224 -29.38 9.99 17.96
C ILE A 224 -29.24 8.65 18.70
N GLU A 225 -30.34 8.02 19.07
CA GLU A 225 -30.36 6.70 19.71
C GLU A 225 -29.63 5.67 18.84
N LYS A 226 -30.01 5.53 17.57
CA LYS A 226 -29.37 4.57 16.65
C LYS A 226 -27.92 4.91 16.32
N ALA A 227 -27.56 6.19 16.26
CA ALA A 227 -26.17 6.58 16.15
C ALA A 227 -25.38 6.16 17.40
N ASN A 228 -25.88 6.44 18.61
CA ASN A 228 -25.22 6.03 19.86
C ASN A 228 -25.10 4.52 19.98
N GLU A 229 -26.12 3.74 19.60
CA GLU A 229 -26.05 2.28 19.54
C GLU A 229 -24.91 1.80 18.63
N LEU A 230 -24.79 2.35 17.42
CA LEU A 230 -23.71 1.99 16.49
C LEU A 230 -22.33 2.30 17.06
N PHE A 231 -22.17 3.45 17.71
CA PHE A 231 -20.92 3.83 18.36
C PHE A 231 -20.66 3.09 19.67
N ASN A 232 -21.67 2.43 20.25
CA ASN A 232 -21.50 1.47 21.33
C ASN A 232 -21.13 0.10 20.77
N LEU A 233 -19.88 0.02 20.31
CA LEU A 233 -19.34 -1.13 19.59
C LEU A 233 -19.48 -2.44 20.39
N PRO A 234 -19.93 -3.54 19.74
CA PRO A 234 -20.01 -4.85 20.39
C PRO A 234 -18.63 -5.39 20.82
N GLU A 235 -18.63 -6.48 21.58
CA GLU A 235 -17.39 -7.20 21.91
C GLU A 235 -16.79 -7.92 20.69
N VAL A 236 -17.66 -8.52 19.86
CA VAL A 236 -17.26 -9.26 18.66
C VAL A 236 -17.62 -8.45 17.42
N PHE A 237 -16.63 -8.16 16.60
CA PHE A 237 -16.81 -7.46 15.33
C PHE A 237 -17.17 -8.43 14.20
N LYS A 238 -17.73 -7.88 13.13
CA LYS A 238 -17.99 -8.61 11.88
C LYS A 238 -17.32 -7.86 10.72
N PRO A 239 -15.97 -7.79 10.73
CA PRO A 239 -15.26 -6.97 9.79
C PRO A 239 -15.35 -7.56 8.38
N SER A 240 -15.68 -6.71 7.41
CA SER A 240 -15.79 -7.15 6.02
C SER A 240 -15.38 -6.07 5.02
N VAL A 241 -14.91 -6.53 3.86
CA VAL A 241 -14.76 -5.71 2.66
C VAL A 241 -15.96 -5.96 1.76
N VAL A 242 -16.66 -4.89 1.41
CA VAL A 242 -17.84 -4.90 0.55
C VAL A 242 -17.42 -4.65 -0.89
N TYR A 243 -17.93 -5.47 -1.81
CA TYR A 243 -17.66 -5.38 -3.23
C TYR A 243 -18.89 -4.94 -4.02
N VAL A 244 -18.68 -4.05 -4.98
CA VAL A 244 -19.65 -3.58 -5.97
C VAL A 244 -18.98 -3.69 -7.33
N ASP A 245 -19.66 -4.31 -8.30
CA ASP A 245 -19.10 -4.58 -9.65
C ASP A 245 -17.72 -5.25 -9.60
N CYS A 246 -17.56 -6.24 -8.70
CA CYS A 246 -16.31 -6.97 -8.44
C CYS A 246 -15.13 -6.09 -7.97
N LYS A 247 -15.37 -4.84 -7.55
CA LYS A 247 -14.34 -3.94 -7.01
C LYS A 247 -14.58 -3.67 -5.53
N PRO A 248 -13.52 -3.56 -4.70
CA PRO A 248 -13.64 -3.11 -3.32
C PRO A 248 -14.31 -1.73 -3.29
N PHE A 249 -15.44 -1.64 -2.59
CA PHE A 249 -16.24 -0.42 -2.51
C PHE A 249 -16.17 0.22 -1.13
N SER A 250 -16.25 -0.59 -0.08
CA SER A 250 -16.12 -0.12 1.30
C SER A 250 -15.51 -1.20 2.21
N VAL A 251 -15.04 -0.77 3.37
CA VAL A 251 -14.56 -1.62 4.47
C VAL A 251 -15.30 -1.20 5.74
N VAL A 252 -15.90 -2.16 6.44
CA VAL A 252 -16.79 -1.89 7.57
C VAL A 252 -16.48 -2.81 8.76
N PRO A 253 -16.52 -2.31 10.00
CA PRO A 253 -16.23 -3.11 11.21
C PRO A 253 -17.42 -3.97 11.64
N LEU A 254 -18.63 -3.58 11.22
CA LEU A 254 -19.89 -4.22 11.55
C LEU A 254 -20.64 -4.56 10.26
N ASP A 255 -21.60 -5.47 10.37
CA ASP A 255 -22.47 -5.79 9.24
C ASP A 255 -23.46 -4.65 8.98
N PHE A 256 -23.17 -3.86 7.94
CA PHE A 256 -23.98 -2.72 7.53
C PHE A 256 -25.17 -3.18 6.69
N VAL A 257 -26.37 -2.77 7.09
CA VAL A 257 -27.63 -3.16 6.45
C VAL A 257 -27.80 -2.50 5.09
N ILE A 258 -27.21 -1.32 4.88
CA ILE A 258 -27.30 -0.55 3.61
C ILE A 258 -26.71 -1.29 2.40
N TYR A 259 -25.85 -2.27 2.62
CA TYR A 259 -25.24 -3.04 1.55
C TYR A 259 -26.06 -4.24 1.12
N GLY A 260 -27.10 -4.63 1.87
CA GLY A 260 -27.99 -5.75 1.54
C GLY A 260 -27.21 -6.98 1.07
N GLU A 261 -27.52 -7.42 -0.16
CA GLU A 261 -26.95 -8.61 -0.81
C GLU A 261 -25.62 -8.36 -1.56
N CYS A 262 -24.98 -7.20 -1.39
CA CYS A 262 -23.65 -6.99 -1.97
C CYS A 262 -22.67 -8.07 -1.48
N GLN A 263 -21.76 -8.49 -2.37
CA GLN A 263 -20.74 -9.47 -2.03
C GLN A 263 -19.84 -8.92 -0.92
N LYS A 264 -19.66 -9.70 0.16
CA LYS A 264 -18.83 -9.35 1.32
C LYS A 264 -17.77 -10.41 1.51
N ARG A 265 -16.52 -9.98 1.73
CA ARG A 265 -15.43 -10.84 2.20
C ARG A 265 -15.22 -10.60 3.69
N ALA A 266 -15.44 -11.63 4.51
CA ALA A 266 -15.27 -11.57 5.95
C ALA A 266 -13.79 -11.71 6.36
N TYR A 267 -13.44 -11.09 7.49
CA TYR A 267 -12.13 -11.16 8.13
C TYR A 267 -12.30 -11.51 9.61
N ASN A 268 -11.21 -11.96 10.26
CA ASN A 268 -11.23 -12.22 11.70
C ASN A 268 -11.00 -10.94 12.51
N HIS A 269 -10.18 -10.04 11.98
CA HIS A 269 -9.87 -8.75 12.61
C HIS A 269 -10.10 -7.60 11.63
N PHE A 270 -10.59 -6.48 12.15
CA PHE A 270 -10.88 -5.29 11.33
C PHE A 270 -9.61 -4.67 10.75
N TYR A 271 -8.48 -4.68 11.47
CA TYR A 271 -7.22 -4.18 10.91
C TYR A 271 -6.77 -4.94 9.65
N GLU A 272 -7.08 -6.24 9.53
CA GLU A 272 -6.78 -7.05 8.34
C GLU A 272 -7.63 -6.59 7.16
N ALA A 273 -8.94 -6.39 7.38
CA ALA A 273 -9.86 -5.90 6.38
C ALA A 273 -9.44 -4.51 5.86
N VAL A 274 -9.06 -3.60 6.77
CA VAL A 274 -8.57 -2.25 6.42
C VAL A 274 -7.24 -2.34 5.66
N SER A 275 -6.32 -3.21 6.11
CA SER A 275 -5.03 -3.40 5.44
C SER A 275 -5.18 -3.96 4.02
N ASP A 276 -6.11 -4.89 3.80
CA ASP A 276 -6.42 -5.44 2.47
C ASP A 276 -7.15 -4.42 1.59
N PHE A 277 -8.08 -3.66 2.15
CA PHE A 277 -8.84 -2.65 1.40
C PHE A 277 -7.94 -1.53 0.85
N PHE A 278 -7.02 -1.02 1.66
CA PHE A 278 -6.15 0.11 1.29
C PHE A 278 -4.81 -0.30 0.66
N ILE A 279 -4.57 -1.58 0.39
CA ILE A 279 -3.27 -2.03 -0.14
C ILE A 279 -2.93 -1.39 -1.50
N GLU A 280 -3.94 -1.14 -2.33
CA GLU A 280 -3.74 -0.49 -3.62
C GLU A 280 -3.31 0.97 -3.46
N GLU A 281 -3.79 1.67 -2.43
CA GLU A 281 -3.32 3.02 -2.11
C GLU A 281 -1.88 3.03 -1.59
N VAL A 282 -1.47 1.97 -0.86
CA VAL A 282 -0.07 1.80 -0.45
C VAL A 282 0.81 1.59 -1.69
N ARG A 283 0.39 0.74 -2.64
CA ARG A 283 1.09 0.55 -3.93
C ARG A 283 1.27 1.87 -4.67
N LYS A 284 0.20 2.67 -4.78
CA LYS A 284 0.27 3.99 -5.44
C LYS A 284 1.32 4.92 -4.82
N SER A 285 1.43 4.95 -3.48
CA SER A 285 2.45 5.75 -2.78
C SER A 285 3.88 5.23 -2.90
N LEU A 286 4.08 3.95 -3.18
CA LEU A 286 5.43 3.43 -3.45
C LEU A 286 5.91 3.80 -4.86
N LEU A 287 4.97 3.96 -5.79
CA LEU A 287 5.22 4.07 -7.22
C LEU A 287 5.43 5.51 -7.72
N ARG A 288 5.28 6.54 -6.87
CA ARG A 288 5.05 7.94 -7.32
C ARG A 288 4.00 8.01 -8.45
N ARG A 289 3.01 7.11 -8.42
CA ARG A 289 2.11 6.83 -9.55
C ARG A 289 1.34 8.07 -9.98
N GLU A 290 1.12 9.01 -9.07
CA GLU A 290 0.42 10.26 -9.35
C GLU A 290 1.13 11.14 -10.39
N GLU A 291 2.46 11.11 -10.49
CA GLU A 291 3.18 11.84 -11.55
C GLU A 291 2.96 11.16 -12.92
N VAL A 292 3.04 9.83 -12.95
CA VAL A 292 2.85 9.03 -14.17
C VAL A 292 1.41 9.09 -14.66
N GLU A 293 0.42 8.98 -13.76
CA GLU A 293 -1.01 9.11 -14.08
C GLU A 293 -1.34 10.51 -14.62
N ARG A 294 -0.75 11.57 -14.04
CA ARG A 294 -0.92 12.95 -14.54
C ARG A 294 -0.34 13.14 -15.92
N GLU A 295 0.89 12.67 -16.15
CA GLU A 295 1.54 12.79 -17.45
C GLU A 295 0.80 11.98 -18.52
N ARG A 296 0.32 10.78 -18.17
CA ARG A 296 -0.52 9.96 -19.05
C ARG A 296 -1.81 10.69 -19.44
N ALA A 297 -2.54 11.23 -18.46
CA ALA A 297 -3.77 11.97 -18.72
C ALA A 297 -3.53 13.19 -19.63
N ARG A 298 -2.40 13.88 -19.46
CA ARG A 298 -1.99 15.00 -20.31
C ARG A 298 -1.72 14.56 -21.76
N ILE A 299 -1.01 13.45 -21.95
CA ILE A 299 -0.73 12.89 -23.28
C ILE A 299 -2.03 12.40 -23.94
N GLU A 300 -2.90 11.69 -23.20
CA GLU A 300 -4.19 11.21 -23.71
C GLU A 300 -5.09 12.38 -24.15
N SER A 301 -5.15 13.47 -23.38
CA SER A 301 -5.85 14.69 -23.78
C SER A 301 -5.26 15.30 -25.06
N SER A 302 -3.93 15.38 -25.15
CA SER A 302 -3.24 15.94 -26.33
C SER A 302 -3.51 15.10 -27.59
N ILE A 303 -3.49 13.76 -27.47
CA ILE A 303 -3.83 12.84 -28.56
C ILE A 303 -5.26 13.08 -29.05
N LYS A 304 -6.21 13.24 -28.12
CA LYS A 304 -7.61 13.51 -28.46
C LYS A 304 -7.76 14.81 -29.27
N ASP A 305 -7.07 15.87 -28.85
CA ASP A 305 -7.12 17.17 -29.51
C ASP A 305 -6.48 17.11 -30.92
N VAL A 306 -5.34 16.43 -31.06
CA VAL A 306 -4.67 16.24 -32.36
C VAL A 306 -5.52 15.38 -33.31
N LYS A 307 -6.14 14.30 -32.82
CA LYS A 307 -7.06 13.46 -33.64
C LYS A 307 -8.23 14.28 -34.17
N LYS A 308 -8.82 15.14 -33.33
CA LYS A 308 -9.89 16.03 -33.75
C LYS A 308 -9.43 16.99 -34.86
N ALA A 309 -8.26 17.60 -34.69
CA ALA A 309 -7.69 18.51 -35.69
C ALA A 309 -7.35 17.81 -37.03
N ILE A 310 -6.92 16.54 -36.99
CA ILE A 310 -6.68 15.73 -38.19
C ILE A 310 -7.99 15.53 -38.97
N VAL A 311 -9.07 15.13 -38.30
CA VAL A 311 -10.38 14.94 -38.93
C VAL A 311 -10.90 16.24 -39.57
N GLU A 312 -10.73 17.37 -38.88
CA GLU A 312 -11.10 18.69 -39.43
C GLU A 312 -10.27 19.06 -40.67
N LEU A 313 -8.95 18.78 -40.67
CA LEU A 313 -8.08 19.00 -41.82
C LEU A 313 -8.42 18.10 -43.00
N GLU A 314 -8.69 16.82 -42.76
CA GLU A 314 -9.08 15.85 -43.79
C GLU A 314 -10.37 16.27 -44.48
N ASN A 315 -11.40 16.63 -43.70
CA ASN A 315 -12.66 17.15 -44.23
C ASN A 315 -12.46 18.41 -45.06
N ARG A 316 -11.59 19.34 -44.61
CA ARG A 316 -11.29 20.57 -45.37
C ARG A 316 -10.55 20.28 -46.67
N ILE A 317 -9.59 19.36 -46.66
CA ILE A 317 -8.84 18.93 -47.86
C ILE A 317 -9.79 18.29 -48.88
N GLU A 318 -10.68 17.40 -48.44
CA GLU A 318 -11.66 16.74 -49.30
C GLU A 318 -12.61 17.76 -49.94
N LYS A 319 -13.19 18.66 -49.13
CA LYS A 319 -14.06 19.73 -49.64
C LYS A 319 -13.33 20.62 -50.65
N MET A 320 -12.13 21.09 -50.31
CA MET A 320 -11.35 21.95 -51.20
C MET A 320 -11.04 21.25 -52.54
N ALA A 321 -10.71 19.95 -52.53
CA ALA A 321 -10.48 19.18 -53.74
C ALA A 321 -11.75 19.08 -54.62
N LYS A 322 -12.91 18.81 -54.03
CA LYS A 322 -14.20 18.78 -54.73
C LYS A 322 -14.54 20.14 -55.35
N VAL A 323 -14.27 21.24 -54.65
CA VAL A 323 -14.53 22.58 -55.19
C VAL A 323 -13.61 22.88 -56.37
N ILE A 324 -12.32 22.56 -56.27
CA ILE A 324 -11.37 22.72 -57.40
C ILE A 324 -11.84 21.91 -58.62
N GLU A 325 -12.28 20.68 -58.43
CA GLU A 325 -12.82 19.84 -59.50
C GLU A 325 -14.07 20.45 -60.15
N LEU A 326 -15.01 20.96 -59.34
CA LEU A 326 -16.21 21.65 -59.82
C LEU A 326 -15.86 22.90 -60.62
N MET A 327 -14.91 23.70 -60.13
CA MET A 327 -14.46 24.92 -60.81
C MET A 327 -13.80 24.61 -62.16
N ASN A 328 -13.04 23.52 -62.26
CA ASN A 328 -12.48 23.06 -63.53
C ASN A 328 -13.58 22.54 -64.48
N ARG A 329 -14.52 21.73 -63.98
CA ARG A 329 -15.62 21.17 -64.78
C ARG A 329 -16.55 22.25 -65.34
N LYS A 330 -16.81 23.31 -64.56
CA LYS A 330 -17.69 24.43 -64.92
C LYS A 330 -16.90 25.71 -65.22
N ALA A 331 -15.70 25.59 -65.80
CA ALA A 331 -14.78 26.71 -65.95
C ALA A 331 -15.37 27.93 -66.66
N GLU A 332 -16.16 27.74 -67.72
CA GLU A 332 -16.81 28.83 -68.46
C GLU A 332 -17.84 29.60 -67.62
N GLU A 333 -18.57 28.93 -66.72
CA GLU A 333 -19.54 29.56 -65.84
C GLU A 333 -18.84 30.41 -64.77
N PHE A 334 -17.76 29.88 -64.17
CA PHE A 334 -16.95 30.61 -63.19
C PHE A 334 -16.19 31.78 -63.82
N GLN A 335 -15.72 31.63 -65.06
CA GLN A 335 -15.05 32.71 -65.78
C GLN A 335 -16.03 33.86 -66.05
N ARG A 336 -17.25 33.57 -66.52
CA ARG A 336 -18.32 34.56 -66.69
C ARG A 336 -18.67 35.27 -65.38
N LEU A 337 -18.71 34.56 -64.27
CA LEU A 337 -18.92 35.15 -62.95
C LEU A 337 -17.81 36.15 -62.58
N LEU A 338 -16.54 35.77 -62.73
CA LEU A 338 -15.41 36.64 -62.44
C LEU A 338 -15.38 37.87 -63.36
N ASP A 339 -15.66 37.71 -64.65
CA ASP A 339 -15.68 38.81 -65.61
C ASP A 339 -16.82 39.80 -65.32
N ALA A 340 -18.02 39.31 -64.94
CA ALA A 340 -19.13 40.18 -64.53
C ALA A 340 -18.73 41.09 -63.34
N PHE A 341 -18.04 40.53 -62.33
CA PHE A 341 -17.52 41.31 -61.21
C PHE A 341 -16.37 42.25 -61.61
N ARG A 342 -15.47 41.81 -62.48
CA ARG A 342 -14.35 42.61 -63.00
C ARG A 342 -14.85 43.84 -63.75
N ASP A 343 -15.81 43.67 -64.67
CA ASP A 343 -16.37 44.75 -65.48
C ASP A 343 -17.12 45.77 -64.64
N SER A 344 -17.96 45.30 -63.71
CA SER A 344 -18.71 46.16 -62.79
C SER A 344 -17.76 47.02 -61.92
N TRP A 345 -16.70 46.43 -61.37
CA TRP A 345 -15.73 47.18 -60.56
C TRP A 345 -14.87 48.15 -61.38
N THR A 346 -14.57 47.82 -62.65
CA THR A 346 -13.85 48.73 -63.56
C THR A 346 -14.68 49.98 -63.88
N LYS A 347 -16.01 49.83 -63.93
CA LYS A 347 -16.98 50.94 -64.11
C LYS A 347 -17.30 51.69 -62.80
N GLY A 348 -16.71 51.29 -61.67
CA GLY A 348 -16.91 51.94 -60.37
C GLY A 348 -18.17 51.49 -59.60
N GLU A 349 -18.90 50.51 -60.12
CA GLU A 349 -20.13 49.99 -59.51
C GLU A 349 -19.84 49.05 -58.31
N ARG A 350 -20.86 48.84 -57.47
CA ARG A 350 -20.76 48.03 -56.25
C ARG A 350 -20.92 46.52 -56.51
N THR A 351 -21.82 46.18 -57.44
CA THR A 351 -22.24 44.82 -57.79
C THR A 351 -22.63 44.80 -59.26
N PRO A 352 -22.40 43.68 -59.99
CA PRO A 352 -22.88 43.53 -61.36
C PRO A 352 -24.40 43.66 -61.44
N SER A 353 -24.92 44.21 -62.53
CA SER A 353 -26.36 44.30 -62.81
C SER A 353 -27.01 42.91 -62.94
N PHE A 354 -26.21 41.92 -63.37
CA PHE A 354 -26.59 40.52 -63.44
C PHE A 354 -25.44 39.66 -62.94
N ILE A 355 -25.71 38.80 -61.95
CA ILE A 355 -24.74 37.83 -61.42
C ILE A 355 -25.07 36.48 -62.06
N PRO A 356 -24.19 35.90 -62.89
CA PRO A 356 -24.39 34.57 -63.45
C PRO A 356 -24.65 33.53 -62.36
N SER A 357 -25.77 32.81 -62.46
CA SER A 357 -26.09 31.73 -61.52
C SER A 357 -25.33 30.47 -61.90
N ILE A 358 -24.57 29.92 -60.97
CA ILE A 358 -23.91 28.62 -61.09
C ILE A 358 -24.61 27.67 -60.13
N GLU A 359 -25.14 26.57 -60.66
CA GLU A 359 -25.84 25.57 -59.83
C GLU A 359 -24.90 25.01 -58.75
N GLY A 360 -25.35 25.06 -57.50
CA GLY A 360 -24.60 24.62 -56.31
C GLY A 360 -23.65 25.67 -55.70
N VAL A 361 -23.62 26.89 -56.25
CA VAL A 361 -22.74 27.98 -55.80
C VAL A 361 -23.57 29.16 -55.31
N ARG A 362 -23.21 29.70 -54.13
CA ARG A 362 -23.83 30.91 -53.59
C ARG A 362 -22.80 32.00 -53.38
N VAL A 363 -23.07 33.21 -53.84
CA VAL A 363 -22.24 34.38 -53.48
C VAL A 363 -22.64 34.83 -52.07
N VAL A 364 -21.73 34.73 -51.11
CA VAL A 364 -21.99 35.00 -49.69
C VAL A 364 -21.66 36.44 -49.33
N GLN A 365 -20.53 36.95 -49.80
CA GLN A 365 -20.03 38.26 -49.40
C GLN A 365 -19.17 38.89 -50.49
N ILE A 366 -19.23 40.22 -50.59
CA ILE A 366 -18.43 40.99 -51.54
C ILE A 366 -17.58 41.97 -50.73
N ASN A 367 -16.26 41.85 -50.82
CA ASN A 367 -15.32 42.72 -50.11
C ASN A 367 -14.62 43.66 -51.09
N ARG A 368 -15.06 44.92 -51.11
CA ARG A 368 -14.53 45.95 -52.01
C ARG A 368 -13.13 46.42 -51.63
N ARG A 369 -12.77 46.37 -50.34
CA ARG A 369 -11.45 46.81 -49.85
C ARG A 369 -10.37 45.84 -50.30
N ASP A 370 -10.65 44.54 -50.18
CA ASP A 370 -9.71 43.48 -50.54
C ASP A 370 -9.88 43.00 -51.98
N LYS A 371 -10.82 43.59 -52.74
CA LYS A 371 -11.20 43.25 -54.12
C LYS A 371 -11.47 41.76 -54.31
N THR A 372 -12.24 41.17 -53.39
CA THR A 372 -12.55 39.74 -53.40
C THR A 372 -14.06 39.47 -53.34
N VAL A 373 -14.47 38.36 -53.96
CA VAL A 373 -15.83 37.83 -53.91
C VAL A 373 -15.78 36.50 -53.16
N LYS A 374 -16.55 36.40 -52.08
CA LYS A 374 -16.66 35.19 -51.28
C LYS A 374 -17.82 34.35 -51.78
N ILE A 375 -17.54 33.11 -52.16
CA ILE A 375 -18.52 32.14 -52.63
C ILE A 375 -18.56 30.94 -51.68
N GLU A 376 -19.73 30.34 -51.54
CA GLU A 376 -19.95 29.10 -50.82
C GLU A 376 -20.28 27.99 -51.81
N ILE A 377 -19.51 26.89 -51.71
CA ILE A 377 -19.67 25.67 -52.50
C ILE A 377 -19.52 24.49 -51.55
N GLU A 378 -20.47 23.56 -51.51
CA GLU A 378 -20.40 22.37 -50.63
C GLU A 378 -20.20 22.73 -49.13
N GLY A 379 -20.74 23.87 -48.71
CA GLY A 379 -20.58 24.43 -47.35
C GLY A 379 -19.14 24.86 -47.02
N LEU A 380 -18.32 25.16 -48.03
CA LEU A 380 -16.99 25.75 -47.90
C LEU A 380 -17.01 27.17 -48.48
N GLU A 381 -16.65 28.15 -47.65
CA GLU A 381 -16.50 29.54 -48.09
C GLU A 381 -15.11 29.80 -48.65
N LEU A 382 -15.04 30.34 -49.86
CA LEU A 382 -13.82 30.61 -50.60
C LEU A 382 -13.81 32.04 -51.11
N SER A 383 -12.64 32.67 -51.11
CA SER A 383 -12.47 34.04 -51.59
C SER A 383 -11.78 34.03 -52.95
N LEU A 384 -12.50 34.46 -53.99
CA LEU A 384 -11.98 34.61 -55.34
C LEU A 384 -11.64 36.07 -55.62
N LYS A 385 -10.62 36.31 -56.42
CA LYS A 385 -10.23 37.64 -56.91
C LYS A 385 -10.65 37.80 -58.38
N PRO A 386 -11.68 38.60 -58.67
CA PRO A 386 -12.09 38.91 -60.04
C PRO A 386 -11.01 39.55 -60.91
N SER A 387 -10.03 40.24 -60.32
CA SER A 387 -8.90 40.82 -61.06
C SER A 387 -7.91 39.78 -61.62
N GLU A 388 -7.94 38.55 -61.10
CA GLU A 388 -7.09 37.44 -61.55
C GLU A 388 -7.89 36.53 -62.50
N SER A 389 -7.21 35.72 -63.32
CA SER A 389 -7.88 34.71 -64.15
C SER A 389 -8.46 33.58 -63.29
N LEU A 390 -9.42 32.82 -63.82
CA LEU A 390 -9.92 31.62 -63.14
C LEU A 390 -8.78 30.66 -62.80
N MET A 391 -7.85 30.44 -63.74
CA MET A 391 -6.69 29.58 -63.53
C MET A 391 -5.75 30.07 -62.42
N ALA A 392 -5.56 31.38 -62.28
CA ALA A 392 -4.76 31.96 -61.19
C ALA A 392 -5.44 31.73 -59.82
N ASN A 393 -6.76 31.91 -59.74
CA ASN A 393 -7.53 31.60 -58.53
C ASN A 393 -7.46 30.10 -58.17
N ILE A 394 -7.63 29.22 -59.16
CA ILE A 394 -7.49 27.76 -58.99
C ILE A 394 -6.07 27.40 -58.55
N SER A 395 -5.03 28.04 -59.10
CA SER A 395 -3.64 27.83 -58.69
C SER A 395 -3.42 28.19 -57.22
N ASN A 396 -3.94 29.33 -56.75
CA ASN A 396 -3.87 29.73 -55.34
C ASN A 396 -4.54 28.70 -54.42
N MET A 397 -5.67 28.11 -54.86
CA MET A 397 -6.35 27.05 -54.12
C MET A 397 -5.56 25.75 -54.08
N TYR A 398 -4.85 25.39 -55.16
CA TYR A 398 -3.92 24.25 -55.15
C TYR A 398 -2.75 24.47 -54.18
N ASP A 399 -2.23 25.69 -54.08
CA ASP A 399 -1.18 26.04 -53.11
C ASP A 399 -1.69 25.95 -51.67
N GLU A 400 -2.91 26.44 -51.39
CA GLU A 400 -3.55 26.27 -50.08
C GLU A 400 -3.77 24.78 -49.77
N LEU A 401 -4.25 23.99 -50.73
CA LEU A 401 -4.44 22.55 -50.59
C LEU A 401 -3.12 21.83 -50.27
N LYS A 402 -2.03 22.22 -50.93
CA LYS A 402 -0.68 21.70 -50.65
C LYS A 402 -0.22 22.08 -49.24
N GLY A 403 -0.50 23.30 -48.79
CA GLY A 403 -0.27 23.75 -47.41
C GLY A 403 -1.05 22.93 -46.38
N LEU A 404 -2.34 22.69 -46.62
CA LEU A 404 -3.20 21.86 -45.78
C LEU A 404 -2.70 20.40 -45.72
N LYS A 405 -2.30 19.82 -46.86
CA LYS A 405 -1.73 18.46 -46.91
C LYS A 405 -0.43 18.34 -46.12
N ARG A 406 0.48 19.32 -46.23
CA ARG A 406 1.71 19.38 -45.40
C ARG A 406 1.38 19.48 -43.91
N LYS A 407 0.38 20.28 -43.55
CA LYS A 407 -0.09 20.41 -42.16
C LYS A 407 -0.70 19.10 -41.65
N LEU A 408 -1.49 18.40 -42.46
CA LEU A 408 -2.03 17.08 -42.13
C LEU A 408 -0.90 16.07 -41.88
N GLU A 409 0.11 16.03 -42.75
CA GLU A 409 1.26 15.14 -42.59
C GLU A 409 2.03 15.44 -41.30
N SER A 410 2.28 16.72 -41.01
CA SER A 410 2.91 17.16 -39.76
C SER A 410 2.09 16.77 -38.52
N SER A 411 0.76 16.95 -38.55
CA SER A 411 -0.14 16.54 -37.46
C SER A 411 -0.13 15.02 -37.25
N ARG A 412 -0.10 14.22 -38.32
CA ARG A 412 0.02 12.75 -38.25
C ARG A 412 1.35 12.32 -37.63
N ARG A 413 2.46 12.98 -37.95
CA ARG A 413 3.76 12.72 -37.31
C ARG A 413 3.73 13.05 -35.81
N ALA A 414 3.15 14.20 -35.45
CA ALA A 414 2.99 14.59 -34.04
C ALA A 414 2.11 13.59 -33.27
N LEU A 415 1.04 13.09 -33.90
CA LEU A 415 0.20 12.04 -33.32
C LEU A 415 1.00 10.76 -33.07
N ALA A 416 1.75 10.28 -34.07
CA ALA A 416 2.58 9.07 -33.93
C ALA A 416 3.63 9.21 -32.81
N GLU A 417 4.23 10.39 -32.66
CA GLU A 417 5.18 10.68 -31.57
C GLU A 417 4.49 10.62 -30.20
N LEU A 418 3.30 11.22 -30.06
CA LEU A 418 2.51 11.16 -28.82
C LEU A 418 2.07 9.72 -28.49
N GLU A 419 1.64 8.94 -29.48
CA GLU A 419 1.25 7.54 -29.29
C GLU A 419 2.46 6.67 -28.89
N SER A 420 3.64 6.92 -29.45
CA SER A 420 4.90 6.27 -29.04
C SER A 420 5.29 6.63 -27.59
N LYS A 421 5.19 7.92 -27.23
CA LYS A 421 5.40 8.38 -25.84
C LYS A 421 4.42 7.72 -24.87
N LEU A 422 3.15 7.58 -25.25
CA LEU A 422 2.15 6.90 -24.43
C LEU A 422 2.49 5.42 -24.23
N THR A 423 2.96 4.75 -25.28
CA THR A 423 3.34 3.33 -25.25
C THR A 423 4.53 3.10 -24.32
N THR A 424 5.59 3.88 -24.48
CA THR A 424 6.79 3.80 -23.63
C THR A 424 6.49 4.16 -22.17
N LEU A 425 5.61 5.13 -21.92
CA LEU A 425 5.16 5.47 -20.57
C LEU A 425 4.37 4.31 -19.94
N THR A 426 3.52 3.63 -20.73
CA THR A 426 2.73 2.47 -20.28
C THR A 426 3.61 1.27 -19.96
N GLU A 427 4.65 1.00 -20.76
CA GLU A 427 5.61 -0.07 -20.49
C GLU A 427 6.40 0.20 -19.20
N LYS A 428 6.89 1.43 -19.02
CA LYS A 428 7.51 1.87 -17.76
C LYS A 428 6.56 1.73 -16.58
N GLU A 429 5.29 2.11 -16.73
CA GLU A 429 4.28 1.93 -15.67
C GLU A 429 4.13 0.45 -15.29
N LYS A 430 4.01 -0.45 -16.27
CA LYS A 430 3.91 -1.90 -16.04
C LYS A 430 5.13 -2.47 -15.32
N GLU A 431 6.33 -2.06 -15.73
CA GLU A 431 7.57 -2.48 -15.08
C GLU A 431 7.65 -1.98 -13.64
N THR A 432 7.29 -0.71 -13.42
CA THR A 432 7.29 -0.11 -12.08
C THR A 432 6.25 -0.80 -11.18
N ILE A 433 5.05 -1.11 -11.68
CA ILE A 433 4.01 -1.87 -10.95
C ILE A 433 4.55 -3.24 -10.54
N ARG A 434 5.14 -3.99 -11.46
CA ARG A 434 5.76 -5.30 -11.16
C ARG A 434 6.85 -5.17 -10.10
N GLU A 435 7.63 -4.10 -10.14
CA GLU A 435 8.64 -3.81 -9.13
C GLU A 435 7.97 -3.56 -7.76
N ALA A 436 6.94 -2.70 -7.69
CA ALA A 436 6.23 -2.43 -6.44
C ALA A 436 5.49 -3.64 -5.87
N GLU A 437 4.95 -4.52 -6.73
CA GLU A 437 4.39 -5.81 -6.31
C GLU A 437 5.45 -6.69 -5.64
N ARG A 438 6.71 -6.68 -6.12
CA ARG A 438 7.82 -7.34 -5.41
C ARG A 438 8.16 -6.67 -4.08
N LYS A 439 7.97 -5.35 -3.96
CA LYS A 439 8.26 -4.60 -2.71
C LYS A 439 7.24 -4.88 -1.61
N ILE A 440 6.00 -5.23 -1.94
CA ILE A 440 4.94 -5.53 -0.98
C ILE A 440 4.72 -7.05 -0.91
N ARG A 441 5.02 -7.66 0.24
CA ARG A 441 4.72 -9.07 0.48
C ARG A 441 3.71 -9.22 1.59
N ARG A 442 2.72 -10.12 1.42
CA ARG A 442 1.82 -10.47 2.51
C ARG A 442 2.64 -11.10 3.63
N ARG A 443 2.54 -10.48 4.79
CA ARG A 443 3.23 -10.89 5.99
C ARG A 443 2.50 -12.09 6.58
N ARG A 444 3.24 -13.17 6.76
CA ARG A 444 2.76 -14.33 7.52
C ARG A 444 2.86 -14.00 8.99
N GLU A 445 1.71 -13.93 9.67
CA GLU A 445 1.74 -13.90 11.12
C GLU A 445 2.20 -15.27 11.62
N PRO A 446 3.13 -15.32 12.60
CA PRO A 446 3.55 -16.58 13.19
C PRO A 446 2.34 -17.28 13.81
N ARG A 447 1.89 -18.39 13.21
CA ARG A 447 0.73 -19.14 13.72
C ARG A 447 1.05 -19.84 15.04
N TYR A 448 2.31 -20.21 15.21
CA TYR A 448 2.79 -20.86 16.42
C TYR A 448 3.77 -19.98 17.17
N TRP A 449 3.71 -20.04 18.50
CA TRP A 449 4.55 -19.22 19.38
C TRP A 449 6.05 -19.44 19.15
N TYR A 450 6.46 -20.62 18.66
CA TYR A 450 7.84 -21.00 18.45
C TYR A 450 8.47 -20.42 17.18
N GLU A 451 7.66 -20.00 16.20
CA GLU A 451 8.16 -19.49 14.91
C GLU A 451 8.93 -18.16 15.03
N LYS A 452 8.80 -17.46 16.17
CA LYS A 452 9.60 -16.27 16.47
C LYS A 452 11.05 -16.60 16.84
N TYR A 453 11.35 -17.85 17.19
CA TYR A 453 12.66 -18.39 17.54
C TYR A 453 13.28 -19.15 16.36
N LEU A 454 14.47 -19.72 16.56
CA LEU A 454 14.96 -20.80 15.70
C LEU A 454 14.22 -22.07 16.08
N TRP A 455 13.79 -22.85 15.10
CA TRP A 455 13.05 -24.08 15.35
C TRP A 455 13.18 -25.05 14.19
N PHE A 456 13.02 -26.33 14.50
CA PHE A 456 12.80 -27.40 13.54
C PHE A 456 12.03 -28.54 14.24
N ARG A 457 11.52 -29.49 13.46
CA ARG A 457 11.09 -30.78 13.99
C ARG A 457 12.18 -31.81 13.76
N SER A 458 12.55 -32.55 14.81
CA SER A 458 13.50 -33.65 14.68
C SER A 458 12.97 -34.73 13.73
N SER A 459 13.84 -35.63 13.29
CA SER A 459 13.47 -36.81 12.50
C SER A 459 12.36 -37.65 13.15
N ASP A 460 12.28 -37.62 14.49
CA ASP A 460 11.29 -38.36 15.27
C ASP A 460 10.04 -37.51 15.62
N GLY A 461 9.92 -36.31 15.04
CA GLY A 461 8.74 -35.46 15.15
C GLY A 461 8.68 -34.55 16.38
N PHE A 462 9.73 -34.49 17.20
CA PHE A 462 9.81 -33.61 18.38
C PHE A 462 10.05 -32.16 17.97
N LEU A 463 9.37 -31.23 18.64
CA LEU A 463 9.60 -29.80 18.42
C LEU A 463 10.87 -29.36 19.16
N VAL A 464 11.81 -28.80 18.40
CA VAL A 464 13.06 -28.24 18.93
C VAL A 464 13.03 -26.73 18.72
N VAL A 465 13.36 -25.96 19.77
CA VAL A 465 13.33 -24.50 19.75
C VAL A 465 14.61 -23.94 20.34
N ALA A 466 15.22 -22.94 19.69
CA ALA A 466 16.45 -22.31 20.12
C ALA A 466 16.36 -20.77 20.10
N GLY A 467 16.92 -20.11 21.10
CA GLY A 467 16.99 -18.64 21.10
C GLY A 467 18.04 -18.11 20.12
N ARG A 468 17.72 -17.03 19.39
CA ARG A 468 18.65 -16.37 18.45
C ARG A 468 19.69 -15.48 19.14
N ASP A 469 19.37 -15.03 20.34
CA ASP A 469 20.15 -14.08 21.13
C ASP A 469 19.94 -14.34 22.62
N SER A 470 20.76 -13.73 23.48
CA SER A 470 20.70 -13.94 24.92
C SER A 470 19.35 -13.54 25.54
N THR A 471 18.65 -12.57 24.97
CA THR A 471 17.33 -12.15 25.45
C THR A 471 16.29 -13.21 25.11
N GLN A 472 16.32 -13.75 23.90
CA GLN A 472 15.46 -14.86 23.50
C GLN A 472 15.76 -16.13 24.31
N ASN A 473 17.02 -16.46 24.55
CA ASN A 473 17.41 -17.60 25.40
C ASN A 473 16.74 -17.50 26.78
N GLU A 474 16.79 -16.32 27.39
CA GLU A 474 16.18 -16.11 28.70
C GLU A 474 14.65 -16.27 28.68
N VAL A 475 13.99 -15.69 27.69
CA VAL A 475 12.53 -15.80 27.56
C VAL A 475 12.13 -17.25 27.29
N LEU A 476 12.89 -17.95 26.44
CA LEU A 476 12.65 -19.34 26.07
C LEU A 476 12.69 -20.25 27.31
N VAL A 477 13.81 -20.21 28.04
CA VAL A 477 14.00 -21.01 29.27
C VAL A 477 13.01 -20.63 30.36
N ARG A 478 12.68 -19.34 30.54
CA ARG A 478 11.78 -18.92 31.62
C ARG A 478 10.31 -19.26 31.38
N LYS A 479 9.85 -19.16 30.13
CA LYS A 479 8.43 -19.26 29.81
C LYS A 479 8.02 -20.62 29.24
N TYR A 480 8.94 -21.36 28.62
CA TYR A 480 8.58 -22.49 27.76
C TYR A 480 9.28 -23.81 28.10
N LEU A 481 10.37 -23.78 28.90
CA LEU A 481 11.02 -25.00 29.41
C LEU A 481 10.23 -25.53 30.61
N ARG A 482 9.80 -26.79 30.52
CA ARG A 482 9.18 -27.56 31.60
C ARG A 482 10.18 -28.52 32.22
N ASP A 483 9.83 -29.10 33.35
CA ASP A 483 10.73 -29.96 34.13
C ASP A 483 11.15 -31.23 33.38
N GLU A 484 10.23 -31.78 32.57
CA GLU A 484 10.40 -32.99 31.75
C GLU A 484 11.02 -32.75 30.36
N ASP A 485 11.17 -31.49 29.95
CA ASP A 485 11.81 -31.15 28.68
C ASP A 485 13.33 -31.35 28.76
N LEU A 486 13.98 -31.48 27.60
CA LEU A 486 15.44 -31.49 27.54
C LEU A 486 15.97 -30.10 27.19
N PHE A 487 17.04 -29.69 27.87
CA PHE A 487 17.79 -28.47 27.61
C PHE A 487 19.19 -28.82 27.12
N PHE A 488 19.61 -28.22 26.01
CA PHE A 488 20.91 -28.39 25.39
C PHE A 488 21.66 -27.06 25.32
N HIS A 489 22.98 -27.13 25.47
CA HIS A 489 23.87 -25.99 25.30
C HIS A 489 25.27 -26.47 24.88
N ALA A 490 25.89 -25.78 23.91
CA ALA A 490 27.27 -26.05 23.53
C ALA A 490 28.23 -25.69 24.68
N ASP A 491 29.32 -26.42 24.87
CA ASP A 491 30.26 -26.18 25.97
C ASP A 491 31.21 -25.00 25.65
N ILE A 492 30.62 -23.83 25.42
CA ILE A 492 31.27 -22.56 25.11
C ILE A 492 30.41 -21.38 25.52
N VAL A 493 31.05 -20.27 25.87
CA VAL A 493 30.35 -19.01 26.16
C VAL A 493 29.67 -18.48 24.89
N GLY A 494 28.36 -18.21 24.98
CA GLY A 494 27.58 -17.67 23.87
C GLY A 494 27.03 -18.73 22.91
N GLY A 495 26.71 -19.92 23.43
CA GLY A 495 25.82 -20.87 22.79
C GLY A 495 24.35 -20.42 22.84
N ALA A 496 23.55 -20.92 21.90
CA ALA A 496 22.10 -20.83 22.00
C ALA A 496 21.58 -21.73 23.14
N ALA A 497 20.52 -21.28 23.81
CA ALA A 497 19.71 -22.16 24.65
C ALA A 497 18.76 -22.92 23.75
N VAL A 498 18.90 -24.24 23.67
CA VAL A 498 18.07 -25.12 22.84
C VAL A 498 17.22 -26.00 23.74
N ILE A 499 15.92 -26.05 23.49
CA ILE A 499 14.98 -26.89 24.25
C ILE A 499 14.27 -27.87 23.32
N VAL A 500 14.05 -29.09 23.81
CA VAL A 500 13.24 -30.12 23.15
C VAL A 500 11.96 -30.28 23.94
N LYS A 501 10.81 -30.07 23.28
CA LYS A 501 9.50 -30.28 23.88
C LYS A 501 9.20 -31.78 23.88
N SER A 502 9.41 -32.43 25.03
CA SER A 502 9.22 -33.89 25.18
C SER A 502 7.74 -34.27 25.23
N GLU A 503 6.90 -33.40 25.79
CA GLU A 503 5.46 -33.64 25.98
C GLU A 503 5.18 -34.95 26.74
N GLY A 504 6.08 -35.31 27.67
CA GLY A 504 5.99 -36.55 28.46
C GLY A 504 6.43 -37.81 27.71
N ARG A 505 6.89 -37.70 26.45
CA ARG A 505 7.47 -38.83 25.69
C ARG A 505 8.97 -38.93 25.92
N GLU A 506 9.48 -40.16 25.90
CA GLU A 506 10.93 -40.42 25.90
C GLU A 506 11.55 -39.92 24.60
N VAL A 507 12.66 -39.17 24.69
CA VAL A 507 13.33 -38.58 23.54
C VAL A 507 14.38 -39.55 23.00
N PRO A 508 14.26 -40.06 21.76
CA PRO A 508 15.20 -41.01 21.19
C PRO A 508 16.61 -40.42 21.01
N GLN A 509 17.62 -41.31 21.00
CA GLN A 509 19.02 -40.94 20.79
C GLN A 509 19.25 -40.17 19.47
N THR A 510 18.52 -40.52 18.41
CA THR A 510 18.52 -39.81 17.12
C THR A 510 18.16 -38.33 17.28
N THR A 511 17.10 -38.02 18.03
CA THR A 511 16.72 -36.63 18.32
C THR A 511 17.78 -35.94 19.21
N ILE A 512 18.37 -36.63 20.17
CA ILE A 512 19.43 -36.07 21.03
C ILE A 512 20.65 -35.65 20.20
N GLU A 513 21.10 -36.51 19.27
CA GLU A 513 22.23 -36.24 18.37
C GLU A 513 21.94 -35.07 17.42
N GLU A 514 20.74 -35.05 16.84
CA GLU A 514 20.26 -33.94 16.00
C GLU A 514 20.28 -32.61 16.76
N VAL A 515 19.69 -32.57 17.95
CA VAL A 515 19.60 -31.35 18.76
C VAL A 515 21.00 -30.90 19.22
N ALA A 516 21.88 -31.83 19.55
CA ALA A 516 23.27 -31.53 19.89
C ALA A 516 24.00 -30.87 18.72
N GLN A 517 23.88 -31.43 17.51
CA GLN A 517 24.46 -30.85 16.30
C GLN A 517 23.94 -29.43 16.05
N TYR A 518 22.63 -29.22 16.24
CA TYR A 518 22.04 -27.90 16.11
C TYR A 518 22.59 -26.90 17.14
N SER A 519 22.70 -27.32 18.40
CA SER A 519 23.26 -26.52 19.50
C SER A 519 24.71 -26.13 19.26
N ALA A 520 25.53 -27.05 18.74
CA ALA A 520 26.92 -26.79 18.35
C ALA A 520 27.01 -25.68 17.30
N CYS A 521 26.14 -25.73 16.27
CA CYS A 521 26.15 -24.79 15.15
C CYS A 521 25.73 -23.37 15.54
N TYR A 522 24.80 -23.24 16.48
CA TYR A 522 24.30 -21.95 16.97
C TYR A 522 25.08 -21.45 18.19
N SER A 523 26.41 -21.49 18.10
CA SER A 523 27.32 -21.04 19.14
C SER A 523 28.44 -20.17 18.60
N LYS A 524 29.24 -19.58 19.49
CA LYS A 524 30.45 -18.86 19.08
C LYS A 524 31.49 -19.76 18.40
N ALA A 525 31.41 -21.09 18.55
CA ALA A 525 32.31 -22.02 17.88
C ALA A 525 32.18 -21.93 16.36
N TRP A 526 30.96 -21.71 15.85
CA TRP A 526 30.72 -21.45 14.42
C TRP A 526 31.44 -20.19 13.95
N LYS A 527 31.31 -19.10 14.71
CA LYS A 527 31.96 -17.83 14.39
C LYS A 527 33.49 -17.95 14.40
N ALA A 528 34.02 -18.79 15.28
CA ALA A 528 35.44 -19.09 15.40
C ALA A 528 35.96 -20.09 14.35
N GLY A 529 35.08 -20.66 13.52
CA GLY A 529 35.46 -21.59 12.46
C GLY A 529 35.81 -23.00 12.95
N PHE A 530 35.30 -23.42 14.11
CA PHE A 530 35.59 -24.74 14.69
C PHE A 530 34.93 -25.86 13.86
N GLY A 531 35.59 -27.01 13.71
CA GLY A 531 35.01 -28.17 13.03
C GLY A 531 34.06 -29.01 13.91
N SER A 532 34.33 -29.06 15.21
CA SER A 532 33.51 -29.77 16.20
C SER A 532 33.58 -29.11 17.58
N ILE A 533 32.61 -29.42 18.45
CA ILE A 533 32.61 -29.00 19.85
C ILE A 533 31.82 -29.99 20.71
N ASP A 534 32.10 -30.02 22.00
CA ASP A 534 31.30 -30.76 22.96
C ASP A 534 29.98 -30.02 23.26
N VAL A 535 28.91 -30.79 23.43
CA VAL A 535 27.58 -30.29 23.78
C VAL A 535 27.07 -31.09 24.96
N TYR A 536 26.40 -30.43 25.89
CA TYR A 536 25.75 -31.12 27.00
C TYR A 536 24.24 -30.95 26.96
N TRP A 537 23.54 -31.90 27.56
CA TRP A 537 22.11 -31.81 27.83
C TRP A 537 21.77 -32.20 29.27
N VAL A 538 20.66 -31.64 29.76
CA VAL A 538 20.06 -31.91 31.07
C VAL A 538 18.53 -31.83 31.00
N TYR A 539 17.83 -32.32 32.01
CA TYR A 539 16.40 -32.09 32.15
C TYR A 539 16.10 -30.66 32.56
N GLY A 540 14.93 -30.13 32.19
CA GLY A 540 14.54 -28.77 32.50
C GLY A 540 14.54 -28.46 34.00
N LYS A 541 14.17 -29.43 34.84
CA LYS A 541 14.23 -29.31 36.31
C LYS A 541 15.63 -29.00 36.88
N GLN A 542 16.68 -29.29 36.10
CA GLN A 542 18.08 -29.04 36.46
C GLN A 542 18.54 -27.62 36.10
N VAL A 543 17.76 -26.87 35.32
CA VAL A 543 18.12 -25.55 34.81
C VAL A 543 17.57 -24.48 35.74
N SER A 544 18.46 -23.71 36.36
CA SER A 544 18.12 -22.60 37.25
C SER A 544 18.71 -21.29 36.76
N LYS A 545 18.05 -20.17 37.10
CA LYS A 545 18.56 -18.81 36.86
C LYS A 545 19.11 -18.15 38.11
N THR A 546 19.00 -18.82 39.25
CA THR A 546 19.48 -18.29 40.53
C THR A 546 20.93 -18.74 40.69
N PRO A 547 21.89 -17.81 40.71
CA PRO A 547 23.26 -18.16 41.06
C PRO A 547 23.33 -18.67 42.51
N PRO A 548 24.36 -19.44 42.88
CA PRO A 548 24.72 -19.68 44.27
C PRO A 548 24.86 -18.37 45.04
N SER A 549 24.62 -18.41 46.35
CA SER A 549 24.71 -17.23 47.22
C SER A 549 26.07 -16.54 47.06
N GLY A 550 26.05 -15.27 46.64
CA GLY A 550 27.26 -14.44 46.47
C GLY A 550 27.81 -14.34 45.04
N GLU A 551 27.27 -15.09 44.07
CA GLU A 551 27.73 -15.05 42.67
C GLU A 551 26.81 -14.24 41.76
N TYR A 552 27.38 -13.67 40.68
CA TYR A 552 26.63 -12.99 39.62
C TYR A 552 26.52 -13.87 38.38
N LEU A 553 25.29 -14.08 37.89
CA LEU A 553 25.04 -14.79 36.64
C LEU A 553 24.86 -13.79 35.48
N PRO A 554 25.73 -13.81 34.45
CA PRO A 554 25.57 -12.95 33.29
C PRO A 554 24.25 -13.19 32.55
N LYS A 555 23.79 -12.16 31.84
CA LYS A 555 22.56 -12.23 31.03
C LYS A 555 22.67 -13.33 29.97
N GLY A 556 21.71 -14.25 29.94
CA GLY A 556 21.69 -15.40 29.04
C GLY A 556 22.49 -16.63 29.50
N SER A 557 23.07 -16.61 30.70
CA SER A 557 23.67 -17.78 31.33
C SER A 557 22.67 -18.50 32.24
N PHE A 558 22.87 -19.80 32.44
CA PHE A 558 22.00 -20.67 33.26
C PHE A 558 22.85 -21.52 34.19
N MET A 559 22.40 -21.69 35.42
CA MET A 559 22.99 -22.58 36.41
C MET A 559 22.44 -23.98 36.21
N ILE A 560 23.30 -24.98 36.14
CA ILE A 560 22.91 -26.38 35.95
C ILE A 560 23.15 -27.13 37.25
N ARG A 561 22.10 -27.73 37.82
CA ARG A 561 22.17 -28.51 39.06
C ARG A 561 22.21 -30.01 38.76
N GLY A 562 23.13 -30.73 39.42
CA GLY A 562 23.34 -32.16 39.18
C GLY A 562 24.26 -32.45 38.00
N SER A 563 24.24 -33.70 37.53
CA SER A 563 25.11 -34.17 36.44
C SER A 563 24.65 -33.69 35.07
N LYS A 564 25.63 -33.43 34.20
CA LYS A 564 25.44 -33.12 32.78
C LYS A 564 25.71 -34.35 31.94
N ASN A 565 24.91 -34.56 30.90
CA ASN A 565 25.16 -35.60 29.89
C ASN A 565 25.91 -34.97 28.71
N PHE A 566 27.09 -35.47 28.37
CA PHE A 566 27.93 -34.88 27.31
C PHE A 566 27.91 -35.71 26.04
N LEU A 567 27.76 -35.04 24.90
CA LEU A 567 28.08 -35.55 23.57
C LEU A 567 29.39 -34.89 23.15
N ARG A 568 30.41 -35.72 22.90
CA ARG A 568 31.76 -35.26 22.59
C ARG A 568 31.98 -35.15 21.08
N GLY A 569 32.74 -34.13 20.67
CA GLY A 569 33.17 -33.98 19.28
C GLY A 569 32.03 -33.80 18.27
N VAL A 570 30.95 -33.11 18.65
CA VAL A 570 29.80 -32.89 17.78
C VAL A 570 30.19 -31.99 16.61
N GLU A 571 30.05 -32.50 15.39
CA GLU A 571 30.40 -31.78 14.16
C GLU A 571 29.54 -30.53 13.94
N LEU A 572 30.16 -29.41 13.56
CA LEU A 572 29.44 -28.19 13.17
C LEU A 572 28.98 -28.29 11.71
N LYS A 573 27.78 -28.84 11.53
CA LYS A 573 27.12 -28.95 10.23
C LYS A 573 25.62 -28.66 10.38
N VAL A 574 25.09 -27.74 9.58
CA VAL A 574 23.68 -27.34 9.65
C VAL A 574 23.11 -27.23 8.25
N ALA A 575 21.85 -27.62 8.07
CA ALA A 575 21.12 -27.40 6.84
C ALA A 575 20.17 -26.20 6.96
N VAL A 576 20.03 -25.46 5.88
CA VAL A 576 18.97 -24.48 5.67
C VAL A 576 18.00 -25.07 4.66
N GLY A 577 16.73 -25.18 5.03
CA GLY A 577 15.70 -25.84 4.24
C GLY A 577 14.57 -24.91 3.84
N LEU A 578 14.01 -25.17 2.67
CA LEU A 578 12.80 -24.58 2.12
C LEU A 578 11.62 -25.53 2.39
N MET A 579 10.63 -25.12 3.18
CA MET A 579 9.45 -25.95 3.48
C MET A 579 8.17 -25.27 3.00
N SER A 580 7.16 -26.07 2.64
CA SER A 580 5.77 -25.61 2.50
C SER A 580 5.03 -25.94 3.79
N LEU A 581 4.43 -24.93 4.42
CA LEU A 581 3.65 -25.10 5.65
C LEU A 581 2.30 -24.40 5.49
N ASN A 582 1.23 -25.19 5.32
CA ASN A 582 -0.14 -24.69 5.07
C ASN A 582 -0.25 -23.79 3.82
N GLY A 583 0.48 -24.11 2.76
CA GLY A 583 0.51 -23.34 1.51
C GLY A 583 1.46 -22.13 1.52
N ASP A 584 2.09 -21.81 2.65
CA ASP A 584 3.12 -20.78 2.75
C ASP A 584 4.53 -21.39 2.62
N VAL A 585 5.40 -20.73 1.85
CA VAL A 585 6.82 -21.09 1.77
C VAL A 585 7.59 -20.44 2.92
N ILE A 586 8.31 -21.26 3.69
CA ILE A 586 9.12 -20.84 4.84
C ILE A 586 10.56 -21.36 4.72
N VAL A 587 11.49 -20.61 5.30
CA VAL A 587 12.89 -21.02 5.43
C VAL A 587 13.14 -21.38 6.88
N VAL A 588 13.67 -22.57 7.12
CA VAL A 588 14.06 -23.08 8.44
C VAL A 588 15.52 -23.51 8.44
N SER A 589 16.07 -23.77 9.61
CA SER A 589 17.38 -24.41 9.73
C SER A 589 17.33 -25.51 10.77
N GLY A 590 18.14 -26.53 10.59
CA GLY A 590 18.17 -27.70 11.44
C GLY A 590 19.35 -28.60 11.08
N PRO A 591 19.52 -29.71 11.81
CA PRO A 591 20.43 -30.78 11.44
C PRO A 591 20.12 -31.29 10.02
N PRO A 592 21.12 -31.63 9.19
CA PRO A 592 20.86 -32.09 7.82
C PRO A 592 19.91 -33.28 7.72
N SER A 593 20.00 -34.25 8.64
CA SER A 593 19.11 -35.42 8.69
C SER A 593 17.64 -35.05 8.86
N ALA A 594 17.35 -34.11 9.76
CA ALA A 594 15.99 -33.64 10.02
C ALA A 594 15.46 -32.78 8.86
N ILE A 595 16.25 -31.84 8.38
CA ILE A 595 15.84 -30.89 7.33
C ILE A 595 15.58 -31.60 6.00
N ALA A 596 16.37 -32.62 5.67
CA ALA A 596 16.20 -33.42 4.47
C ALA A 596 14.84 -34.13 4.40
N LYS A 597 14.22 -34.49 5.52
CA LYS A 597 12.91 -35.19 5.52
C LYS A 597 11.70 -34.26 5.36
N GLN A 598 11.88 -32.97 5.64
CA GLN A 598 10.76 -32.03 5.79
C GLN A 598 10.78 -30.88 4.78
N SER A 599 11.87 -30.73 4.03
CA SER A 599 12.08 -29.62 3.09
C SER A 599 11.92 -30.05 1.64
N ILE A 600 11.41 -29.14 0.81
CA ILE A 600 11.35 -29.23 -0.64
C ILE A 600 12.77 -29.17 -1.24
N ALA A 601 13.58 -28.26 -0.73
CA ALA A 601 14.98 -28.09 -1.11
C ALA A 601 15.78 -27.70 0.12
N TYR A 602 17.06 -28.06 0.17
CA TYR A 602 17.94 -27.64 1.25
C TYR A 602 19.39 -27.50 0.80
N VAL A 603 20.14 -26.72 1.57
CA VAL A 603 21.58 -26.55 1.43
C VAL A 603 22.25 -26.88 2.76
N VAL A 604 23.38 -27.57 2.71
CA VAL A 604 24.16 -27.91 3.90
C VAL A 604 25.34 -26.96 4.02
N LEU A 605 25.54 -26.44 5.22
CA LEU A 605 26.52 -25.43 5.57
C LEU A 605 27.54 -25.98 6.57
N THR A 606 28.78 -25.54 6.41
CA THR A 606 29.84 -25.67 7.42
C THR A 606 30.45 -24.30 7.76
N PRO A 607 31.12 -24.16 8.91
CA PRO A 607 31.80 -22.92 9.30
C PRO A 607 32.89 -22.51 8.31
N SER A 608 33.20 -21.21 8.31
CA SER A 608 34.22 -20.57 7.46
C SER A 608 33.83 -20.52 5.98
N GLY A 609 34.04 -19.38 5.31
CA GLY A 609 33.70 -19.21 3.90
C GLY A 609 33.13 -17.84 3.58
N GLU A 610 31.95 -17.81 2.97
CA GLU A 610 31.30 -16.59 2.51
C GLU A 610 30.71 -15.78 3.67
N GLU A 611 30.69 -14.45 3.51
CA GLU A 611 30.05 -13.55 4.47
C GLU A 611 28.51 -13.69 4.41
N ARG A 612 27.85 -13.54 5.56
CA ARG A 612 26.43 -13.89 5.74
C ARG A 612 25.50 -13.26 4.72
N GLY A 613 25.69 -11.97 4.39
CA GLY A 613 24.85 -11.26 3.43
C GLY A 613 24.94 -11.87 2.03
N ARG A 614 26.16 -12.16 1.56
CA ARG A 614 26.39 -12.80 0.25
C ARG A 614 25.84 -14.21 0.21
N LEU A 615 26.11 -15.00 1.25
CA LEU A 615 25.60 -16.36 1.36
C LEU A 615 24.07 -16.40 1.36
N ALA A 616 23.43 -15.52 2.13
CA ALA A 616 21.97 -15.45 2.18
C ALA A 616 21.36 -15.10 0.82
N SER A 617 21.97 -14.19 0.07
CA SER A 617 21.56 -13.85 -1.29
C SER A 617 21.66 -15.04 -2.25
N ARG A 618 22.75 -15.82 -2.15
CA ARG A 618 22.95 -17.02 -2.97
C ARG A 618 21.91 -18.10 -2.65
N ILE A 619 21.68 -18.40 -1.37
CA ILE A 619 20.67 -19.38 -0.94
C ILE A 619 19.27 -18.94 -1.35
N ALA A 620 18.92 -17.66 -1.19
CA ALA A 620 17.63 -17.14 -1.62
C ALA A 620 17.44 -17.29 -3.14
N LYS A 621 18.50 -17.09 -3.94
CA LYS A 621 18.46 -17.33 -5.39
C LYS A 621 18.18 -18.80 -5.70
N ILE A 622 18.92 -19.73 -5.10
CA ILE A 622 18.73 -21.18 -5.28
C ILE A 622 17.29 -21.58 -4.97
N PHE A 623 16.75 -21.15 -3.81
CA PHE A 623 15.38 -21.51 -3.42
C PHE A 623 14.31 -20.89 -4.32
N ASN A 624 14.50 -19.66 -4.81
CA ASN A 624 13.54 -19.05 -5.75
C ASN A 624 13.58 -19.70 -7.13
N GLU A 625 14.72 -20.24 -7.56
CA GLU A 625 14.80 -21.03 -8.80
C GLU A 625 14.04 -22.36 -8.65
N GLU A 626 14.14 -23.02 -7.50
CA GLU A 626 13.36 -24.22 -7.17
C GLU A 626 11.85 -23.96 -7.05
N LEU A 627 11.43 -22.85 -6.43
CA LEU A 627 10.01 -22.50 -6.38
C LEU A 627 9.41 -22.31 -7.78
N LYS A 628 10.17 -21.67 -8.68
CA LYS A 628 9.76 -21.49 -10.07
C LYS A 628 9.68 -22.80 -10.82
N SER A 629 10.65 -23.69 -10.64
CA SER A 629 10.67 -24.99 -11.32
C SER A 629 9.47 -25.86 -10.91
N MET A 630 9.05 -25.77 -9.65
CA MET A 630 7.93 -26.53 -9.09
C MET A 630 6.56 -25.84 -9.23
N SER A 631 6.50 -24.66 -9.86
CA SER A 631 5.28 -23.83 -9.94
C SER A 631 4.63 -23.55 -8.58
N LEU A 632 5.42 -23.55 -7.51
CA LEU A 632 4.97 -23.24 -6.16
C LEU A 632 4.92 -21.73 -5.97
N GLY A 633 3.80 -21.21 -5.48
CA GLY A 633 3.65 -19.79 -5.16
C GLY A 633 4.52 -19.39 -3.96
N GLY A 634 5.18 -18.24 -4.05
CA GLY A 634 5.99 -17.68 -2.95
C GLY A 634 7.30 -17.09 -3.42
N GLU A 635 7.98 -16.36 -2.54
CA GLU A 635 9.32 -15.82 -2.78
C GLU A 635 10.13 -15.89 -1.48
N VAL A 636 11.36 -16.38 -1.57
CA VAL A 636 12.34 -16.35 -0.48
C VAL A 636 13.16 -15.08 -0.59
N ARG A 637 13.10 -14.21 0.43
CA ARG A 637 13.94 -13.01 0.49
C ARG A 637 15.24 -13.29 1.25
N VAL A 638 16.27 -12.49 0.96
CA VAL A 638 17.56 -12.55 1.67
C VAL A 638 17.38 -12.43 3.18
N GLU A 639 16.46 -11.58 3.63
CA GLU A 639 16.14 -11.39 5.05
C GLU A 639 15.58 -12.66 5.71
N ASP A 640 14.87 -13.52 4.98
CA ASP A 640 14.30 -14.75 5.52
C ASP A 640 15.40 -15.79 5.78
N VAL A 641 16.35 -15.89 4.86
CA VAL A 641 17.54 -16.73 5.02
C VAL A 641 18.42 -16.21 6.16
N LEU A 642 18.68 -14.90 6.23
CA LEU A 642 19.51 -14.30 7.29
C LEU A 642 19.02 -14.62 8.71
N LYS A 643 17.69 -14.71 8.92
CA LYS A 643 17.07 -15.03 10.22
C LYS A 643 17.38 -16.44 10.71
N VAL A 644 17.72 -17.36 9.81
CA VAL A 644 17.97 -18.78 10.10
C VAL A 644 19.41 -19.19 9.80
N LEU A 645 20.31 -18.24 9.56
CA LEU A 645 21.73 -18.55 9.40
C LEU A 645 22.45 -18.55 10.76
N PRO A 646 23.43 -19.45 10.96
CA PRO A 646 24.30 -19.45 12.13
C PRO A 646 25.14 -18.17 12.25
N PRO A 647 25.68 -17.87 13.44
CA PRO A 647 26.46 -16.67 13.68
C PRO A 647 27.87 -16.77 13.07
N GLY A 648 28.07 -16.29 11.85
CA GLY A 648 29.41 -16.17 11.25
C GLY A 648 29.40 -16.41 9.75
N SER A 649 30.58 -16.45 9.13
CA SER A 649 30.73 -16.90 7.75
C SER A 649 30.45 -18.41 7.62
N ALA A 650 30.01 -18.83 6.45
CA ALA A 650 29.74 -20.24 6.19
C ALA A 650 29.99 -20.59 4.71
N LYS A 651 30.20 -21.87 4.44
CA LYS A 651 30.38 -22.42 3.11
C LYS A 651 29.29 -23.45 2.83
N ILE A 652 28.74 -23.41 1.61
CA ILE A 652 27.84 -24.45 1.11
C ILE A 652 28.69 -25.66 0.73
N VAL A 653 28.39 -26.82 1.31
CA VAL A 653 29.06 -28.09 1.00
C VAL A 653 28.17 -29.06 0.23
N GLU A 654 26.86 -28.85 0.25
CA GLU A 654 25.89 -29.68 -0.47
C GLU A 654 24.65 -28.86 -0.82
N GLU A 655 24.10 -29.09 -2.02
CA GLU A 655 22.86 -28.51 -2.53
C GLU A 655 21.97 -29.67 -3.00
N ARG A 656 20.75 -29.81 -2.45
CA ARG A 656 19.79 -30.84 -2.88
C ARG A 656 18.38 -30.28 -3.07
N SER A 657 17.81 -30.60 -4.23
CA SER A 657 16.38 -30.45 -4.52
C SER A 657 15.71 -31.82 -4.46
N LEU A 658 14.69 -31.97 -3.61
CA LEU A 658 13.94 -33.20 -3.46
C LEU A 658 12.75 -33.16 -4.41
N ARG A 659 12.89 -33.81 -5.56
CA ARG A 659 11.88 -33.88 -6.64
C ARG A 659 10.62 -34.70 -6.29
N SER A 660 10.40 -35.06 -5.03
CA SER A 660 9.26 -35.86 -4.58
C SER A 660 8.69 -35.27 -3.28
N TYR A 661 7.97 -34.17 -3.39
CA TYR A 661 7.08 -33.71 -2.33
C TYR A 661 5.68 -34.24 -2.67
N GLU A 662 5.36 -35.45 -2.23
CA GLU A 662 3.97 -35.89 -2.16
C GLU A 662 3.34 -35.21 -0.94
N GLU A 663 2.25 -34.47 -1.15
CA GLU A 663 1.47 -33.82 -0.09
C GLU A 663 1.10 -34.85 0.99
N LYS A 664 1.61 -34.65 2.23
CA LYS A 664 1.10 -35.29 3.44
C LYS A 664 0.72 -34.25 4.48
#